data_AF-A0A7X9DKG4-F1
#
_entry.id   AF-A0A7X9DKG4-F1
#
_cell.length_a   1.000
_cell.length_b   1.000
_cell.length_c   1.000
_cell.angle_alpha   90.00
_cell.angle_beta   90.00
_cell.angle_gamma   90.00
#
_symmetry.space_group_name_H-M   'P 1'
#
loop_
_entity.id
_entity.type
_entity.pdbx_description
1 polymer ?
#
loop_
_entity_poly.entity_id
_entity_poly.type
_entity_poly.pdbx_seq_one_letter_code
_entity_poly.pdbx_strand_id
1 'polypeptide(L)'
;MPVFKFVFKTIFGFGLLVLGSYSTYAADITAPVTTHVMDPSSPDGDNGWFVTPINFTLTATDLDSGVSQINYRIDGGTWQTFSFENTLNLAPNASFENYSAGSSISTTDWEKTTSDPGTSYSRDNSTTPAGFETTSIRVGSTSPGWHGINHAATYAAATPLANMTTGIWVKTDSLTSTAYIKVYSVSLDTNNLPVYTYLGQSSGISGTNDWAKLTYNFVVTDPFSVGIYIDIGFDGSGTAWFDAAEITSSLQTRNVEFTVGSDSSNHTVEYYSVDRSGNAETYNCSTDDNCVTFKLDQTPPGNWHDSGAFRGLLGSDHALYVYTVVEDATSGISTFTDKYMYHTDVEPGFGRFSNITTCSSTWQSDQWVVLISPPFIPGVHSAYLLTPKTEFCNNDWKTCKTVRFLAEDLAGNSATKDYCINGPWVKFRGGGLVRSNSDISMISEPEEDNTDGVIEAEGDLVNFFTSTKDWKMMPAARPTEYDYAGFRNIVRTSPTTRTSLTTTSGVYQINTDFEISNTTLPNNFDSASFNQIYFINGDLLISKNVKVATASTALFIVNGKVEIAKSVDEIGIAVMADGDFYTAYDIAEGEGAPTLILGGIFSANKFWFQRTLQGTNNTKYPSEDFTYQPKYITAMRTYLGTNSILWKSVE
;
A
#
# COMPACT_ATOMS: atom_id res chain seq x y z
N MET A 1 12.32 -23.86 -59.86
CA MET A 1 13.17 -25.00 -60.28
C MET A 1 14.47 -24.90 -59.48
N PRO A 2 15.03 -26.00 -58.93
CA PRO A 2 14.85 -27.42 -59.27
C PRO A 2 14.01 -28.16 -58.18
N VAL A 3 12.91 -28.86 -58.47
CA VAL A 3 12.74 -30.20 -59.07
C VAL A 3 13.68 -31.27 -58.49
N PHE A 4 13.18 -32.07 -57.54
CA PHE A 4 13.66 -33.43 -57.31
C PHE A 4 12.51 -34.41 -57.02
N LYS A 5 12.10 -35.07 -58.12
CA LYS A 5 11.69 -36.46 -58.33
C LYS A 5 11.02 -37.25 -57.19
N PHE A 6 9.72 -37.46 -57.38
CA PHE A 6 8.99 -38.67 -57.01
C PHE A 6 9.66 -39.92 -57.61
N VAL A 7 9.87 -40.96 -56.81
CA VAL A 7 10.09 -42.34 -57.28
C VAL A 7 9.05 -43.24 -56.63
N PHE A 8 8.06 -43.63 -57.44
CA PHE A 8 7.15 -44.74 -57.15
C PHE A 8 7.95 -46.06 -57.24
N LYS A 9 7.90 -46.88 -56.19
CA LYS A 9 8.21 -48.32 -56.29
C LYS A 9 7.00 -49.10 -55.77
N THR A 10 6.24 -49.62 -56.72
CA THR A 10 5.20 -50.64 -56.50
C THR A 10 5.90 -51.98 -56.30
N ILE A 11 5.78 -52.57 -55.10
CA ILE A 11 6.04 -54.00 -54.87
C ILE A 11 4.72 -54.60 -54.38
N PHE A 12 4.13 -55.43 -55.24
CA PHE A 12 3.03 -56.32 -54.89
C PHE A 12 3.60 -57.47 -54.05
N GLY A 13 3.25 -57.52 -52.77
CA GLY A 13 3.50 -58.64 -51.87
C GLY A 13 2.19 -59.00 -51.17
N PHE A 14 1.55 -60.08 -51.61
CA PHE A 14 0.38 -60.67 -50.97
C PHE A 14 0.80 -61.22 -49.60
N GLY A 15 0.45 -60.49 -48.53
CA GLY A 15 0.62 -60.90 -47.14
C GLY A 15 -0.75 -61.08 -46.49
N LEU A 16 -1.01 -62.29 -46.03
CA LEU A 16 -2.22 -62.75 -45.34
C LEU A 16 -2.64 -61.78 -44.23
N LEU A 17 -3.81 -61.15 -44.39
CA LEU A 17 -4.41 -60.22 -43.42
C LEU A 17 -5.00 -61.05 -42.27
N VAL A 18 -4.25 -61.21 -41.17
CA VAL A 18 -4.83 -61.63 -39.89
C VAL A 18 -5.49 -60.39 -39.28
N LEU A 19 -6.81 -60.31 -39.34
CA LEU A 19 -7.61 -59.34 -38.58
C LEU A 19 -7.54 -59.71 -37.10
N GLY A 20 -6.45 -59.32 -36.44
CA GLY A 20 -6.44 -59.18 -34.99
C GLY A 20 -7.24 -57.94 -34.64
N SER A 21 -8.39 -58.10 -34.01
CA SER A 21 -9.14 -57.01 -33.39
C SER A 21 -8.30 -56.42 -32.25
N TYR A 22 -7.51 -55.38 -32.53
CA TYR A 22 -6.95 -54.54 -31.49
C TYR A 22 -8.07 -53.60 -31.04
N SER A 23 -8.74 -53.91 -29.91
CA SER A 23 -9.48 -52.89 -29.18
C SER A 23 -8.45 -51.91 -28.62
N THR A 24 -8.32 -50.75 -29.27
CA THR A 24 -7.67 -49.59 -28.68
C THR A 24 -8.56 -49.10 -27.54
N TYR A 25 -8.14 -49.33 -26.30
CA TYR A 25 -8.77 -48.73 -25.11
C TYR A 25 -8.64 -47.21 -25.25
N ALA A 26 -9.76 -46.49 -25.20
CA ALA A 26 -9.75 -45.03 -25.30
C ALA A 26 -9.12 -44.47 -24.02
N ALA A 27 -7.90 -43.93 -24.14
CA ALA A 27 -7.39 -42.98 -23.16
C ALA A 27 -8.25 -41.71 -23.26
N ASP A 28 -8.54 -41.08 -22.13
CA ASP A 28 -9.19 -39.78 -22.11
C ASP A 28 -8.28 -38.74 -22.79
N ILE A 29 -8.86 -38.02 -23.75
CA ILE A 29 -8.20 -36.99 -24.57
C ILE A 29 -8.88 -35.63 -24.45
N THR A 30 -9.88 -35.50 -23.58
CA THR A 30 -10.66 -34.28 -23.39
C THR A 30 -10.12 -33.53 -22.18
N ALA A 31 -9.69 -32.29 -22.38
CA ALA A 31 -9.35 -31.42 -21.26
C ALA A 31 -10.60 -31.10 -20.42
N PRO A 32 -10.43 -30.75 -19.13
CA PRO A 32 -11.53 -30.27 -18.33
C PRO A 32 -12.12 -28.96 -18.88
N VAL A 33 -13.21 -28.49 -18.27
CA VAL A 33 -13.79 -27.16 -18.50
C VAL A 33 -13.83 -26.39 -17.18
N THR A 34 -13.21 -25.22 -17.12
CA THR A 34 -13.23 -24.32 -15.97
C THR A 34 -14.16 -23.12 -16.20
N THR A 35 -14.95 -22.81 -15.19
CA THR A 35 -15.80 -21.61 -15.11
C THR A 35 -15.39 -20.75 -13.91
N HIS A 36 -15.71 -19.45 -13.94
CA HIS A 36 -15.43 -18.54 -12.83
C HIS A 36 -16.69 -17.84 -12.35
N VAL A 37 -16.69 -17.46 -11.06
CA VAL A 37 -17.66 -16.54 -10.46
C VAL A 37 -16.87 -15.46 -9.72
N MET A 38 -17.31 -14.22 -9.84
CA MET A 38 -16.77 -13.07 -9.09
C MET A 38 -17.80 -12.58 -8.06
N ASP A 39 -17.32 -12.18 -6.90
CA ASP A 39 -18.07 -11.45 -5.88
C ASP A 39 -17.26 -10.25 -5.38
N PRO A 40 -17.67 -9.00 -5.68
CA PRO A 40 -18.88 -8.64 -6.44
C PRO A 40 -18.83 -9.06 -7.92
N SER A 41 -20.01 -9.35 -8.49
CA SER A 41 -20.13 -9.85 -9.88
C SER A 41 -20.03 -8.77 -10.96
N SER A 42 -20.07 -7.50 -10.56
CA SER A 42 -19.95 -6.33 -11.43
C SER A 42 -19.27 -5.18 -10.67
N PRO A 43 -18.60 -4.24 -11.36
CA PRO A 43 -18.01 -3.06 -10.74
C PRO A 43 -18.98 -2.36 -9.78
N ASP A 44 -18.52 -2.08 -8.56
CA ASP A 44 -19.27 -1.46 -7.47
C ASP A 44 -18.85 0.00 -7.20
N GLY A 45 -17.91 0.52 -7.98
CA GLY A 45 -17.56 1.93 -8.07
C GLY A 45 -17.98 2.57 -9.41
N ASP A 46 -17.50 3.78 -9.65
CA ASP A 46 -17.78 4.57 -10.85
C ASP A 46 -16.90 4.13 -12.03
N ASN A 47 -17.30 4.52 -13.25
CA ASN A 47 -16.51 4.34 -14.48
C ASN A 47 -16.01 2.89 -14.76
N GLY A 48 -16.72 1.89 -14.23
CA GLY A 48 -16.38 0.47 -14.38
C GLY A 48 -15.25 -0.02 -13.45
N TRP A 49 -14.98 0.71 -12.36
CA TRP A 49 -14.04 0.31 -11.32
C TRP A 49 -14.70 -0.49 -10.21
N PHE A 50 -13.97 -1.45 -9.67
CA PHE A 50 -14.27 -2.03 -8.37
C PHE A 50 -13.61 -1.19 -7.27
N VAL A 51 -14.34 -0.94 -6.20
CA VAL A 51 -13.86 -0.23 -4.99
C VAL A 51 -13.81 -1.15 -3.76
N THR A 52 -14.09 -2.44 -3.96
CA THR A 52 -13.92 -3.50 -2.96
C THR A 52 -13.12 -4.68 -3.53
N PRO A 53 -12.45 -5.48 -2.69
CA PRO A 53 -11.76 -6.69 -3.14
C PRO A 53 -12.71 -7.66 -3.83
N ILE A 54 -12.24 -8.31 -4.90
CA ILE A 54 -13.02 -9.29 -5.65
C ILE A 54 -12.62 -10.70 -5.22
N ASN A 55 -13.60 -11.48 -4.76
CA ASN A 55 -13.46 -12.91 -4.52
C ASN A 55 -13.77 -13.69 -5.80
N PHE A 56 -12.83 -14.53 -6.22
CA PHE A 56 -12.98 -15.44 -7.35
C PHE A 56 -13.25 -16.85 -6.86
N THR A 57 -14.21 -17.53 -7.47
CA THR A 57 -14.41 -18.98 -7.37
C THR A 57 -14.22 -19.59 -8.74
N LEU A 58 -13.18 -20.40 -8.91
CA LEU A 58 -12.96 -21.21 -10.12
C LEU A 58 -13.54 -22.60 -9.91
N THR A 59 -14.38 -23.07 -10.84
CA THR A 59 -14.99 -24.41 -10.83
C THR A 59 -14.57 -25.16 -12.09
N ALA A 60 -13.75 -26.20 -11.95
CA ALA A 60 -13.34 -27.07 -13.05
C ALA A 60 -14.12 -28.37 -13.03
N THR A 61 -14.56 -28.84 -14.20
CA THR A 61 -15.24 -30.11 -14.38
C THR A 61 -14.60 -30.93 -15.50
N ASP A 62 -14.29 -32.19 -15.21
CA ASP A 62 -13.91 -33.20 -16.21
C ASP A 62 -14.74 -34.47 -16.01
N LEU A 63 -15.32 -34.97 -17.10
CA LEU A 63 -16.28 -36.07 -17.08
C LEU A 63 -15.67 -37.43 -17.41
N ASP A 64 -14.37 -37.54 -17.71
CA ASP A 64 -13.74 -38.79 -18.18
C ASP A 64 -12.63 -39.30 -17.24
N SER A 65 -11.65 -38.47 -16.85
CA SER A 65 -10.61 -38.85 -15.87
C SER A 65 -10.65 -38.05 -14.57
N GLY A 66 -11.48 -37.01 -14.52
CA GLY A 66 -11.65 -36.08 -13.40
C GLY A 66 -10.50 -35.09 -13.28
N VAL A 67 -10.73 -34.03 -12.50
CA VAL A 67 -9.79 -32.91 -12.37
C VAL A 67 -8.59 -33.30 -11.50
N SER A 68 -7.37 -33.12 -12.02
CA SER A 68 -6.12 -33.31 -11.28
C SER A 68 -5.62 -32.03 -10.62
N GLN A 69 -5.75 -30.88 -11.29
CA GLN A 69 -5.31 -29.59 -10.75
C GLN A 69 -6.04 -28.41 -11.37
N ILE A 70 -6.19 -27.34 -10.60
CA ILE A 70 -6.59 -26.00 -11.07
C ILE A 70 -5.41 -25.06 -10.89
N ASN A 71 -5.11 -24.26 -11.90
CA ASN A 71 -4.03 -23.27 -11.89
C ASN A 71 -4.61 -21.89 -12.13
N TYR A 72 -4.13 -20.88 -11.40
CA TYR A 72 -4.43 -19.48 -11.70
C TYR A 72 -3.20 -18.58 -11.49
N ARG A 73 -3.19 -17.41 -12.09
CA ARG A 73 -2.24 -16.32 -11.77
C ARG A 73 -2.90 -14.97 -11.95
N ILE A 74 -2.34 -13.97 -11.25
CA ILE A 74 -2.77 -12.58 -11.28
C ILE A 74 -1.66 -11.77 -11.93
N ASP A 75 -2.03 -10.89 -12.85
CA ASP A 75 -1.18 -9.88 -13.51
C ASP A 75 0.10 -10.46 -14.14
N GLY A 76 -0.01 -11.62 -14.78
CA GLY A 76 1.13 -12.32 -15.38
C GLY A 76 2.17 -12.84 -14.37
N GLY A 77 1.81 -12.87 -13.09
CA GLY A 77 2.64 -13.36 -11.99
C GLY A 77 2.89 -14.88 -12.02
N THR A 78 3.34 -15.42 -10.88
CA THR A 78 3.60 -16.86 -10.76
C THR A 78 2.29 -17.66 -10.69
N TRP A 79 2.26 -18.79 -11.39
CA TRP A 79 1.15 -19.75 -11.31
C TRP A 79 1.01 -20.29 -9.88
N GLN A 80 -0.21 -20.18 -9.36
CA GLN A 80 -0.66 -20.85 -8.15
C GLN A 80 -1.35 -22.15 -8.57
N THR A 81 -0.81 -23.29 -8.15
CA THR A 81 -1.31 -24.62 -8.53
C THR A 81 -1.98 -25.29 -7.33
N PHE A 82 -3.23 -25.69 -7.50
CA PHE A 82 -4.00 -26.46 -6.54
C PHE A 82 -4.19 -27.87 -7.07
N SER A 83 -3.45 -28.82 -6.49
CA SER A 83 -3.50 -30.24 -6.87
C SER A 83 -4.53 -31.01 -6.04
N PHE A 84 -5.24 -31.94 -6.67
CA PHE A 84 -6.28 -32.74 -6.06
C PHE A 84 -5.92 -34.22 -6.06
N GLU A 85 -5.44 -34.71 -4.91
CA GLU A 85 -5.12 -36.11 -4.70
C GLU A 85 -6.37 -37.00 -4.64
N ASN A 86 -6.19 -38.29 -4.92
CA ASN A 86 -7.24 -39.31 -4.77
C ASN A 86 -7.03 -40.09 -3.47
N THR A 87 -7.54 -39.59 -2.34
CA THR A 87 -7.11 -40.06 -1.02
C THR A 87 -7.97 -41.16 -0.39
N LEU A 88 -9.06 -41.62 -1.04
CA LEU A 88 -9.90 -42.68 -0.49
C LEU A 88 -9.83 -43.95 -1.34
N ASN A 89 -9.12 -44.96 -0.83
CA ASN A 89 -9.22 -46.33 -1.34
C ASN A 89 -10.52 -46.96 -0.83
N LEU A 90 -11.44 -47.22 -1.75
CA LEU A 90 -12.75 -47.82 -1.51
C LEU A 90 -12.72 -49.36 -1.50
N ALA A 91 -11.57 -49.99 -1.78
CA ALA A 91 -11.44 -51.44 -1.75
C ALA A 91 -11.58 -51.96 -0.31
N PRO A 92 -12.54 -52.86 -0.02
CA PRO A 92 -12.67 -53.44 1.32
C PRO A 92 -11.45 -54.32 1.59
N ASN A 93 -10.88 -54.22 2.79
CA ASN A 93 -9.73 -55.01 3.22
C ASN A 93 -8.62 -55.08 2.15
N ALA A 94 -8.19 -53.91 1.65
CA ALA A 94 -7.34 -53.74 0.47
C ALA A 94 -6.06 -54.64 0.44
N SER A 95 -5.41 -54.83 1.59
CA SER A 95 -4.22 -55.69 1.70
C SER A 95 -4.52 -57.03 2.41
N PHE A 96 -5.78 -57.47 2.43
CA PHE A 96 -6.17 -58.80 2.90
C PHE A 96 -5.81 -59.14 4.37
N GLU A 97 -5.51 -58.15 5.20
CA GLU A 97 -4.98 -58.36 6.56
C GLU A 97 -6.02 -58.83 7.57
N ASN A 98 -7.27 -58.49 7.34
CA ASN A 98 -8.34 -58.87 8.24
C ASN A 98 -8.76 -60.31 7.96
N TYR A 99 -8.53 -61.19 8.94
CA TYR A 99 -8.93 -62.59 8.91
C TYR A 99 -10.41 -62.77 9.27
N SER A 100 -11.11 -63.68 8.57
CA SER A 100 -12.47 -64.10 8.92
C SER A 100 -12.67 -65.59 8.73
N ALA A 101 -12.98 -66.32 9.81
CA ALA A 101 -13.24 -67.76 9.76
C ALA A 101 -14.52 -68.13 8.98
N GLY A 102 -15.39 -67.15 8.69
CA GLY A 102 -16.62 -67.34 7.91
C GLY A 102 -16.45 -67.16 6.39
N SER A 103 -15.32 -66.61 5.94
CA SER A 103 -15.02 -66.43 4.50
C SER A 103 -14.50 -67.72 3.87
N SER A 104 -14.85 -67.94 2.60
CA SER A 104 -14.40 -69.09 1.81
C SER A 104 -12.89 -69.14 1.57
N ILE A 105 -12.18 -68.04 1.81
CA ILE A 105 -10.71 -67.92 1.71
C ILE A 105 -10.07 -67.42 3.01
N SER A 106 -10.82 -67.46 4.12
CA SER A 106 -10.37 -66.99 5.44
C SER A 106 -10.00 -65.51 5.52
N THR A 107 -10.56 -64.67 4.65
CA THR A 107 -10.24 -63.23 4.54
C THR A 107 -11.52 -62.42 4.54
N THR A 108 -11.63 -61.43 5.43
CA THR A 108 -12.83 -60.60 5.56
C THR A 108 -13.15 -59.91 4.23
N ASP A 109 -14.43 -59.87 3.86
CA ASP A 109 -15.02 -59.22 2.68
C ASP A 109 -14.69 -59.83 1.31
N TRP A 110 -13.77 -60.80 1.24
CA TRP A 110 -13.36 -61.45 0.00
C TRP A 110 -13.74 -62.93 -0.02
N GLU A 111 -14.24 -63.37 -1.17
CA GLU A 111 -14.76 -64.71 -1.40
C GLU A 111 -14.22 -65.29 -2.70
N LYS A 112 -14.09 -66.62 -2.79
CA LYS A 112 -13.75 -67.30 -4.05
C LYS A 112 -14.86 -67.11 -5.08
N THR A 113 -14.48 -66.83 -6.32
CA THR A 113 -15.41 -66.66 -7.44
C THR A 113 -15.95 -68.00 -7.93
N THR A 114 -15.11 -69.03 -7.96
CA THR A 114 -15.45 -70.38 -8.41
C THR A 114 -14.98 -71.42 -7.39
N SER A 115 -15.74 -72.51 -7.25
CA SER A 115 -15.37 -73.63 -6.39
C SER A 115 -15.18 -74.88 -7.23
N ASP A 116 -13.94 -75.26 -7.50
CA ASP A 116 -13.61 -76.48 -8.22
C ASP A 116 -12.56 -77.32 -7.45
N PRO A 117 -12.52 -78.65 -7.65
CA PRO A 117 -11.64 -79.54 -6.89
C PRO A 117 -10.14 -79.35 -7.15
N GLY A 118 -9.76 -78.66 -8.25
CA GLY A 118 -8.36 -78.50 -8.67
C GLY A 118 -7.72 -77.18 -8.27
N THR A 119 -8.44 -76.34 -7.51
CA THR A 119 -8.01 -74.99 -7.11
C THR A 119 -7.89 -74.86 -5.59
N SER A 120 -6.83 -74.19 -5.15
CA SER A 120 -6.55 -73.86 -3.76
C SER A 120 -6.48 -72.34 -3.59
N TYR A 121 -7.11 -71.85 -2.53
CA TYR A 121 -7.09 -70.45 -2.12
C TYR A 121 -6.57 -70.38 -0.69
N SER A 122 -5.55 -69.57 -0.44
CA SER A 122 -4.93 -69.46 0.89
C SER A 122 -4.30 -68.10 1.12
N ARG A 123 -4.34 -67.62 2.36
CA ARG A 123 -3.51 -66.49 2.81
C ARG A 123 -2.03 -66.91 2.82
N ASP A 124 -1.15 -66.04 2.37
CA ASP A 124 0.30 -66.26 2.32
C ASP A 124 1.04 -65.04 2.89
N ASN A 125 1.73 -65.25 4.01
CA ASN A 125 2.49 -64.21 4.71
C ASN A 125 3.98 -64.21 4.33
N SER A 126 4.38 -65.11 3.43
CA SER A 126 5.79 -65.27 3.00
C SER A 126 6.07 -64.66 1.62
N THR A 127 5.03 -64.40 0.84
CA THR A 127 5.12 -63.83 -0.50
C THR A 127 4.23 -62.59 -0.58
N THR A 128 4.82 -61.41 -0.39
CA THR A 128 4.11 -60.11 -0.36
C THR A 128 4.87 -59.06 -1.19
N PRO A 129 4.21 -58.04 -1.75
CA PRO A 129 4.89 -56.95 -2.45
C PRO A 129 5.49 -55.95 -1.45
N ALA A 130 6.52 -55.23 -1.91
CA ALA A 130 7.15 -54.18 -1.11
C ALA A 130 6.13 -53.11 -0.68
N GLY A 131 6.09 -52.79 0.61
CA GLY A 131 5.14 -51.82 1.19
C GLY A 131 3.83 -52.43 1.71
N PHE A 132 3.54 -53.70 1.43
CA PHE A 132 2.35 -54.43 1.91
C PHE A 132 2.75 -55.80 2.47
N GLU A 133 3.67 -55.79 3.43
CA GLU A 133 4.49 -56.97 3.76
C GLU A 133 3.78 -57.98 4.68
N THR A 134 2.48 -57.84 4.91
CA THR A 134 1.78 -58.54 5.97
C THR A 134 1.05 -59.79 5.47
N THR A 135 0.18 -59.72 4.45
CA THR A 135 -0.52 -60.89 3.89
C THR A 135 -0.96 -60.69 2.43
N SER A 136 -0.64 -61.64 1.57
CA SER A 136 -1.24 -61.75 0.22
C SER A 136 -2.22 -62.92 0.13
N ILE A 137 -3.00 -62.96 -0.96
CA ILE A 137 -3.83 -64.13 -1.29
C ILE A 137 -3.16 -64.93 -2.41
N ARG A 138 -2.82 -66.18 -2.10
CA ARG A 138 -2.33 -67.17 -3.05
C ARG A 138 -3.49 -67.97 -3.65
N VAL A 139 -3.58 -67.97 -4.96
CA VAL A 139 -4.51 -68.80 -5.74
C VAL A 139 -3.70 -69.74 -6.62
N GLY A 140 -3.86 -71.05 -6.43
CA GLY A 140 -3.17 -72.07 -7.22
C GLY A 140 -4.13 -73.08 -7.81
N SER A 141 -4.11 -73.26 -9.14
CA SER A 141 -5.03 -74.16 -9.84
C SER A 141 -4.34 -75.09 -10.85
N THR A 142 -4.89 -76.29 -10.98
CA THR A 142 -4.58 -77.27 -12.04
C THR A 142 -5.73 -77.43 -13.05
N SER A 143 -6.88 -76.79 -12.79
CA SER A 143 -8.08 -76.87 -13.62
C SER A 143 -8.07 -75.78 -14.70
N PRO A 144 -8.67 -76.01 -15.89
CA PRO A 144 -8.94 -74.93 -16.83
C PRO A 144 -10.07 -74.01 -16.31
N GLY A 145 -10.11 -72.76 -16.79
CA GLY A 145 -11.16 -71.79 -16.46
C GLY A 145 -10.71 -70.69 -15.50
N TRP A 146 -11.64 -69.81 -15.13
CA TRP A 146 -11.39 -68.65 -14.28
C TRP A 146 -11.34 -69.01 -12.79
N HIS A 147 -10.24 -68.62 -12.16
CA HIS A 147 -9.97 -68.80 -10.74
C HIS A 147 -9.66 -67.43 -10.13
N GLY A 148 -10.62 -66.91 -9.37
CA GLY A 148 -10.55 -65.56 -8.85
C GLY A 148 -11.13 -65.42 -7.44
N ILE A 149 -10.85 -64.28 -6.84
CA ILE A 149 -11.45 -63.82 -5.59
C ILE A 149 -12.12 -62.47 -5.84
N ASN A 150 -13.25 -62.24 -5.19
CA ASN A 150 -14.04 -61.03 -5.37
C ASN A 150 -14.61 -60.55 -4.04
N HIS A 151 -15.10 -59.31 -4.02
CA HIS A 151 -15.76 -58.70 -2.87
C HIS A 151 -17.21 -58.28 -3.19
N ALA A 152 -17.92 -59.07 -3.99
CA ALA A 152 -19.25 -58.71 -4.49
C ALA A 152 -20.28 -58.44 -3.37
N ALA A 153 -20.15 -59.09 -2.22
CA ALA A 153 -21.06 -58.91 -1.09
C ALA A 153 -20.92 -57.57 -0.35
N THR A 154 -19.78 -56.89 -0.48
CA THR A 154 -19.43 -55.66 0.26
C THR A 154 -19.06 -54.49 -0.64
N TYR A 155 -19.28 -54.64 -1.95
CA TYR A 155 -19.02 -53.70 -3.05
C TYR A 155 -18.74 -52.22 -2.66
N ALA A 156 -17.77 -51.61 -3.35
CA ALA A 156 -17.42 -50.21 -3.17
C ALA A 156 -18.55 -49.30 -3.66
N ALA A 157 -18.92 -48.28 -2.89
CA ALA A 157 -19.94 -47.31 -3.30
C ALA A 157 -19.51 -46.56 -4.56
N ALA A 158 -20.42 -46.45 -5.52
CA ALA A 158 -20.18 -45.79 -6.80
C ALA A 158 -21.50 -45.25 -7.35
N THR A 159 -21.46 -44.07 -7.98
CA THR A 159 -22.61 -43.49 -8.67
C THR A 159 -22.59 -43.85 -10.16
N PRO A 160 -23.76 -43.91 -10.83
CA PRO A 160 -23.82 -44.05 -12.28
C PRO A 160 -22.99 -42.97 -12.98
N LEU A 161 -22.33 -43.34 -14.07
CA LEU A 161 -21.46 -42.49 -14.89
C LEU A 161 -20.22 -41.92 -14.18
N ALA A 162 -19.90 -42.38 -12.96
CA ALA A 162 -18.63 -42.03 -12.33
C ALA A 162 -17.47 -42.70 -13.06
N ASN A 163 -16.38 -41.97 -13.26
CA ASN A 163 -15.12 -42.60 -13.65
C ASN A 163 -14.38 -43.05 -12.41
N MET A 164 -13.85 -44.26 -12.51
CA MET A 164 -13.21 -44.93 -11.42
C MET A 164 -11.96 -45.62 -11.92
N THR A 165 -11.00 -45.77 -11.01
CA THR A 165 -9.78 -46.52 -11.25
C THR A 165 -9.70 -47.64 -10.23
N THR A 166 -9.37 -48.84 -10.71
CA THR A 166 -9.01 -49.95 -9.84
C THR A 166 -7.60 -50.47 -10.12
N GLY A 167 -6.94 -51.03 -9.11
CA GLY A 167 -5.65 -51.68 -9.27
C GLY A 167 -5.44 -52.83 -8.29
N ILE A 168 -4.47 -53.69 -8.61
CA ILE A 168 -4.02 -54.79 -7.75
C ILE A 168 -2.54 -55.08 -8.04
N TRP A 169 -1.76 -55.40 -7.02
CA TRP A 169 -0.45 -56.01 -7.22
C TRP A 169 -0.61 -57.51 -7.45
N VAL A 170 0.06 -58.04 -8.47
CA VAL A 170 0.02 -59.47 -8.81
C VAL A 170 1.42 -60.03 -9.02
N LYS A 171 1.69 -61.21 -8.46
CA LYS A 171 2.84 -62.07 -8.79
C LYS A 171 2.34 -63.36 -9.42
N THR A 172 3.04 -63.91 -10.40
CA THR A 172 2.59 -65.10 -11.13
C THR A 172 3.69 -66.15 -11.24
N ASP A 173 3.31 -67.42 -11.19
CA ASP A 173 4.21 -68.54 -11.40
C ASP A 173 3.55 -69.60 -12.30
N SER A 174 4.17 -69.82 -13.46
CA SER A 174 3.83 -70.86 -14.41
C SER A 174 2.36 -70.82 -14.88
N LEU A 175 1.78 -69.61 -15.02
CA LEU A 175 0.44 -69.43 -15.54
C LEU A 175 0.38 -69.81 -17.03
N THR A 176 -0.55 -70.70 -17.39
CA THR A 176 -0.78 -71.14 -18.78
C THR A 176 -1.62 -70.15 -19.59
N SER A 177 -2.28 -69.20 -18.93
CA SER A 177 -2.97 -68.03 -19.53
C SER A 177 -2.67 -66.77 -18.70
N THR A 178 -3.58 -65.79 -18.67
CA THR A 178 -3.35 -64.47 -18.06
C THR A 178 -4.08 -64.27 -16.73
N ALA A 179 -3.42 -63.60 -15.78
CA ALA A 179 -4.02 -62.97 -14.60
C ALA A 179 -4.45 -61.52 -14.91
N TYR A 180 -5.65 -61.11 -14.49
CA TYR A 180 -6.22 -59.78 -14.74
C TYR A 180 -7.32 -59.41 -13.73
N ILE A 181 -7.80 -58.16 -13.78
CA ILE A 181 -8.91 -57.65 -12.98
C ILE A 181 -10.17 -57.65 -13.84
N LYS A 182 -11.29 -58.16 -13.35
CA LYS A 182 -12.64 -57.94 -13.90
C LYS A 182 -13.41 -56.95 -13.03
N VAL A 183 -14.17 -56.06 -13.64
CA VAL A 183 -14.98 -55.06 -12.93
C VAL A 183 -16.44 -55.24 -13.25
N TYR A 184 -17.28 -55.17 -12.22
CA TYR A 184 -18.73 -55.29 -12.31
C TYR A 184 -19.41 -54.12 -11.60
N SER A 185 -20.49 -53.58 -12.17
CA SER A 185 -21.43 -52.74 -11.44
C SER A 185 -22.35 -53.59 -10.58
N VAL A 186 -22.84 -52.99 -9.51
CA VAL A 186 -23.88 -53.52 -8.63
C VAL A 186 -25.07 -52.58 -8.73
N SER A 187 -26.19 -53.06 -9.25
CA SER A 187 -27.50 -52.42 -9.15
C SER A 187 -28.42 -53.25 -8.24
N LEU A 188 -29.59 -52.73 -7.87
CA LEU A 188 -30.55 -53.45 -7.03
C LEU A 188 -31.82 -53.77 -7.83
N ASP A 189 -32.32 -55.00 -7.72
CA ASP A 189 -33.62 -55.37 -8.27
C ASP A 189 -34.78 -54.82 -7.43
N THR A 190 -36.02 -55.11 -7.84
CA THR A 190 -37.24 -54.66 -7.14
C THR A 190 -37.39 -55.20 -5.72
N ASN A 191 -36.59 -56.19 -5.32
CA ASN A 191 -36.57 -56.78 -3.99
C ASN A 191 -35.31 -56.39 -3.19
N ASN A 192 -34.56 -55.37 -3.64
CA ASN A 192 -33.29 -54.92 -3.06
C ASN A 192 -32.18 -55.99 -3.09
N LEU A 193 -32.24 -56.96 -4.02
CA LEU A 193 -31.17 -57.92 -4.23
C LEU A 193 -30.16 -57.39 -5.26
N PRO A 194 -28.85 -57.62 -5.06
CA PRO A 194 -27.83 -57.13 -5.98
C PRO A 194 -27.89 -57.85 -7.34
N VAL A 195 -27.83 -57.06 -8.41
CA VAL A 195 -27.69 -57.47 -9.79
C VAL A 195 -26.33 -56.99 -10.30
N TYR A 196 -25.56 -57.90 -10.90
CA TYR A 196 -24.19 -57.63 -11.32
C TYR A 196 -24.08 -57.51 -12.83
N THR A 197 -23.54 -56.39 -13.33
CA THR A 197 -23.30 -56.17 -14.76
C THR A 197 -21.81 -56.03 -15.02
N TYR A 198 -21.28 -56.78 -15.98
CA TYR A 198 -19.86 -56.70 -16.33
C TYR A 198 -19.54 -55.40 -17.07
N LEU A 199 -18.56 -54.64 -16.56
CA LEU A 199 -18.13 -53.36 -17.13
C LEU A 199 -16.86 -53.47 -17.97
N GLY A 200 -16.00 -54.46 -17.67
CA GLY A 200 -14.77 -54.69 -18.43
C GLY A 200 -13.66 -55.32 -17.59
N GLN A 201 -12.45 -55.34 -18.15
CA GLN A 201 -11.28 -55.92 -17.50
C GLN A 201 -9.99 -55.17 -17.81
N SER A 202 -9.01 -55.28 -16.90
CA SER A 202 -7.65 -54.81 -17.13
C SER A 202 -6.94 -55.61 -18.23
N SER A 203 -5.81 -55.07 -18.70
CA SER A 203 -4.79 -55.90 -19.34
C SER A 203 -4.30 -56.98 -18.38
N GLY A 204 -3.91 -58.14 -18.92
CA GLY A 204 -3.44 -59.27 -18.12
C GLY A 204 -1.95 -59.56 -18.24
N ILE A 205 -1.44 -60.37 -17.31
CA ILE A 205 -0.05 -60.84 -17.26
C ILE A 205 0.00 -62.37 -17.25
N SER A 206 0.86 -62.99 -18.05
CA SER A 206 0.97 -64.46 -18.19
C SER A 206 2.36 -65.00 -17.89
N GLY A 207 2.49 -66.32 -17.69
CA GLY A 207 3.75 -66.96 -17.38
C GLY A 207 4.20 -66.77 -15.92
N THR A 208 5.51 -66.61 -15.72
CA THR A 208 6.12 -66.38 -14.40
C THR A 208 6.65 -64.96 -14.33
N ASN A 209 6.12 -64.16 -13.40
CA ASN A 209 6.50 -62.75 -13.22
C ASN A 209 6.65 -62.44 -11.75
N ASP A 210 7.57 -61.53 -11.43
CA ASP A 210 7.58 -60.92 -10.10
C ASP A 210 6.40 -59.95 -9.93
N TRP A 211 6.26 -59.37 -8.73
CA TRP A 211 5.20 -58.42 -8.42
C TRP A 211 5.11 -57.28 -9.44
N ALA A 212 3.95 -57.15 -10.08
CA ALA A 212 3.61 -56.09 -11.00
C ALA A 212 2.23 -55.52 -10.64
N LYS A 213 2.04 -54.21 -10.79
CA LYS A 213 0.74 -53.58 -10.57
C LYS A 213 -0.09 -53.63 -11.86
N LEU A 214 -1.30 -54.19 -11.77
CA LEU A 214 -2.32 -54.06 -12.80
C LEU A 214 -3.23 -52.88 -12.44
N THR A 215 -3.71 -52.16 -13.44
CA THR A 215 -4.62 -51.01 -13.24
C THR A 215 -5.67 -51.00 -14.36
N TYR A 216 -6.88 -50.55 -14.05
CA TYR A 216 -7.96 -50.40 -15.01
C TYR A 216 -8.80 -49.16 -14.69
N ASN A 217 -8.89 -48.26 -15.66
CA ASN A 217 -9.80 -47.11 -15.63
C ASN A 217 -11.10 -47.51 -16.33
N PHE A 218 -12.23 -47.16 -15.73
CA PHE A 218 -13.54 -47.51 -16.26
C PHE A 218 -14.61 -46.49 -15.86
N VAL A 219 -15.69 -46.46 -16.64
CA VAL A 219 -16.91 -45.70 -16.34
C VAL A 219 -17.96 -46.66 -15.80
N VAL A 220 -18.69 -46.26 -14.76
CA VAL A 220 -19.84 -47.01 -14.24
C VAL A 220 -21.03 -46.80 -15.18
N THR A 221 -21.04 -47.49 -16.33
CA THR A 221 -22.03 -47.27 -17.40
C THR A 221 -23.44 -47.75 -17.06
N ASP A 222 -23.63 -48.48 -15.97
CA ASP A 222 -24.93 -48.93 -15.50
C ASP A 222 -25.70 -47.75 -14.85
N PRO A 223 -26.83 -47.31 -15.43
CA PRO A 223 -27.58 -46.14 -14.96
C PRO A 223 -28.24 -46.34 -13.59
N PHE A 224 -28.31 -47.58 -13.09
CA PHE A 224 -28.92 -47.92 -11.80
C PHE A 224 -27.88 -48.43 -10.78
N SER A 225 -26.59 -48.24 -11.07
CA SER A 225 -25.50 -48.68 -10.19
C SER A 225 -25.57 -47.99 -8.83
N VAL A 226 -25.45 -48.78 -7.76
CA VAL A 226 -25.24 -48.35 -6.37
C VAL A 226 -23.81 -48.60 -5.90
N GLY A 227 -23.03 -49.36 -6.67
CA GLY A 227 -21.65 -49.68 -6.34
C GLY A 227 -20.95 -50.48 -7.41
N ILE A 228 -19.68 -50.81 -7.17
CA ILE A 228 -18.90 -51.71 -8.02
C ILE A 228 -18.16 -52.74 -7.18
N TYR A 229 -17.83 -53.88 -7.76
CA TYR A 229 -16.84 -54.78 -7.19
C TYR A 229 -15.86 -55.25 -8.25
N ILE A 230 -14.70 -55.69 -7.78
CA ILE A 230 -13.68 -56.31 -8.62
C ILE A 230 -13.56 -57.80 -8.33
N ASP A 231 -13.31 -58.56 -9.38
CA ASP A 231 -12.98 -59.99 -9.35
C ASP A 231 -11.58 -60.14 -9.94
N ILE A 232 -10.61 -60.44 -9.07
CA ILE A 232 -9.20 -60.55 -9.40
C ILE A 232 -8.82 -62.02 -9.46
N GLY A 233 -8.14 -62.42 -10.53
CA GLY A 233 -7.88 -63.84 -10.76
C GLY A 233 -7.11 -64.09 -12.04
N PHE A 234 -7.04 -65.36 -12.42
CA PHE A 234 -6.45 -65.79 -13.67
C PHE A 234 -7.29 -66.87 -14.35
N ASP A 235 -7.12 -67.00 -15.66
CA ASP A 235 -7.67 -68.11 -16.44
C ASP A 235 -6.61 -69.22 -16.60
N GLY A 236 -7.04 -70.47 -16.73
CA GLY A 236 -6.15 -71.62 -16.92
C GLY A 236 -5.50 -72.13 -15.62
N SER A 237 -4.30 -72.68 -15.72
CA SER A 237 -3.60 -73.36 -14.63
C SER A 237 -2.30 -72.64 -14.25
N GLY A 238 -1.88 -72.76 -13.00
CA GLY A 238 -0.66 -72.17 -12.44
C GLY A 238 -0.92 -71.55 -11.06
N THR A 239 -0.04 -70.66 -10.60
CA THR A 239 -0.19 -69.97 -9.31
C THR A 239 -0.10 -68.45 -9.48
N ALA A 240 -0.94 -67.70 -8.77
CA ALA A 240 -0.82 -66.25 -8.64
C ALA A 240 -0.98 -65.80 -7.18
N TRP A 241 -0.35 -64.69 -6.84
CA TRP A 241 -0.51 -63.98 -5.58
C TRP A 241 -1.07 -62.59 -5.85
N PHE A 242 -2.00 -62.13 -5.01
CA PHE A 242 -2.63 -60.83 -5.12
C PHE A 242 -2.53 -60.06 -3.81
N ASP A 243 -2.26 -58.76 -3.88
CA ASP A 243 -2.20 -57.86 -2.71
C ASP A 243 -2.51 -56.41 -3.11
N ALA A 244 -2.83 -55.58 -2.11
CA ALA A 244 -3.02 -54.14 -2.23
C ALA A 244 -4.00 -53.72 -3.34
N ALA A 245 -5.24 -54.18 -3.18
CA ALA A 245 -6.37 -53.80 -4.01
C ALA A 245 -6.68 -52.30 -3.83
N GLU A 246 -6.91 -51.61 -4.95
CA GLU A 246 -7.27 -50.20 -4.98
C GLU A 246 -8.56 -50.03 -5.77
N ILE A 247 -9.48 -49.23 -5.24
CA ILE A 247 -10.66 -48.72 -5.94
C ILE A 247 -10.78 -47.25 -5.57
N THR A 248 -10.82 -46.36 -6.56
CA THR A 248 -10.89 -44.93 -6.28
C THR A 248 -11.83 -44.25 -7.26
N SER A 249 -12.54 -43.21 -6.83
CA SER A 249 -13.36 -42.38 -7.71
C SER A 249 -12.57 -41.16 -8.19
N SER A 250 -12.74 -40.78 -9.45
CA SER A 250 -12.33 -39.44 -9.88
C SER A 250 -13.51 -38.50 -9.66
N LEU A 251 -13.43 -37.66 -8.63
CA LEU A 251 -14.40 -36.59 -8.45
C LEU A 251 -14.35 -35.67 -9.70
N GLN A 252 -15.49 -35.53 -10.36
CA GLN A 252 -15.61 -34.86 -11.66
C GLN A 252 -15.51 -33.34 -11.57
N THR A 253 -15.79 -32.72 -10.41
CA THR A 253 -15.75 -31.27 -10.23
C THR A 253 -14.83 -30.84 -9.08
N ARG A 254 -14.15 -29.69 -9.20
CA ARG A 254 -13.33 -29.06 -8.15
C ARG A 254 -13.47 -27.55 -8.15
N ASN A 255 -13.32 -26.97 -6.96
CA ASN A 255 -13.36 -25.53 -6.76
C ASN A 255 -12.07 -25.02 -6.12
N VAL A 256 -11.65 -23.82 -6.50
CA VAL A 256 -10.60 -23.03 -5.85
C VAL A 256 -11.11 -21.61 -5.66
N GLU A 257 -10.84 -21.03 -4.50
CA GLU A 257 -11.21 -19.65 -4.17
C GLU A 257 -9.96 -18.81 -3.87
N PHE A 258 -9.96 -17.55 -4.31
CA PHE A 258 -8.92 -16.57 -4.02
C PHE A 258 -9.47 -15.14 -4.14
N THR A 259 -8.75 -14.16 -3.59
CA THR A 259 -9.17 -12.75 -3.57
C THR A 259 -8.14 -11.89 -4.29
N VAL A 260 -8.60 -10.93 -5.11
CA VAL A 260 -7.79 -9.85 -5.66
C VAL A 260 -8.22 -8.54 -4.99
N GLY A 261 -7.29 -7.88 -4.30
CA GLY A 261 -7.57 -6.67 -3.52
C GLY A 261 -6.43 -5.67 -3.49
N SER A 262 -5.51 -5.73 -4.45
CA SER A 262 -4.52 -4.68 -4.70
C SER A 262 -5.06 -3.72 -5.75
N ASP A 263 -4.72 -2.44 -5.69
CA ASP A 263 -5.20 -1.49 -6.69
C ASP A 263 -4.44 -1.63 -8.02
N SER A 264 -5.17 -1.56 -9.14
CA SER A 264 -4.63 -1.56 -10.50
C SER A 264 -5.68 -1.10 -11.50
N SER A 265 -5.24 -0.33 -12.50
CA SER A 265 -6.08 0.08 -13.64
C SER A 265 -6.30 -1.01 -14.67
N ASN A 266 -5.64 -2.17 -14.54
CA ASN A 266 -5.72 -3.27 -15.48
C ASN A 266 -5.27 -4.59 -14.83
N HIS A 267 -6.12 -5.18 -14.00
CA HIS A 267 -5.91 -6.54 -13.53
C HIS A 267 -6.18 -7.57 -14.63
N THR A 268 -5.41 -8.65 -14.61
CA THR A 268 -5.66 -9.85 -15.42
C THR A 268 -5.61 -11.08 -14.54
N VAL A 269 -6.68 -11.88 -14.54
CA VAL A 269 -6.73 -13.19 -13.88
C VAL A 269 -6.78 -14.26 -14.96
N GLU A 270 -5.71 -15.03 -15.08
CA GLU A 270 -5.61 -16.16 -16.01
C GLU A 270 -5.75 -17.47 -15.25
N TYR A 271 -6.46 -18.43 -15.81
CA TYR A 271 -6.64 -19.75 -15.19
C TYR A 271 -6.71 -20.88 -16.21
N TYR A 272 -6.42 -22.10 -15.79
CA TYR A 272 -6.64 -23.33 -16.56
C TYR A 272 -6.59 -24.53 -15.61
N SER A 273 -7.22 -25.63 -16.00
CA SER A 273 -7.14 -26.90 -15.26
C SER A 273 -6.54 -28.02 -16.10
N VAL A 274 -6.11 -29.08 -15.41
CA VAL A 274 -5.54 -30.29 -16.01
C VAL A 274 -6.25 -31.49 -15.40
N ASP A 275 -6.63 -32.44 -16.24
CA ASP A 275 -7.23 -33.70 -15.83
C ASP A 275 -6.17 -34.71 -15.34
N ARG A 276 -6.58 -35.93 -15.00
CA ARG A 276 -5.67 -36.99 -14.55
C ARG A 276 -4.99 -37.76 -15.68
N SER A 277 -5.45 -37.59 -16.90
CA SER A 277 -4.83 -38.12 -18.12
C SER A 277 -3.75 -37.19 -18.69
N GLY A 278 -3.60 -35.99 -18.12
CA GLY A 278 -2.65 -34.96 -18.52
C GLY A 278 -3.16 -34.00 -19.59
N ASN A 279 -4.45 -34.04 -19.96
CA ASN A 279 -5.02 -33.05 -20.86
C ASN A 279 -5.27 -31.74 -20.10
N ALA A 280 -4.91 -30.63 -20.73
CA ALA A 280 -4.95 -29.30 -20.12
C ALA A 280 -5.79 -28.34 -20.95
N GLU A 281 -6.53 -27.47 -20.28
CA GLU A 281 -7.19 -26.35 -20.91
C GLU A 281 -6.20 -25.34 -21.48
N THR A 282 -6.64 -24.60 -22.50
CA THR A 282 -5.95 -23.41 -23.00
C THR A 282 -6.49 -22.14 -22.35
N TYR A 283 -5.68 -21.09 -22.32
CA TYR A 283 -6.07 -19.75 -21.83
C TYR A 283 -5.48 -18.67 -22.74
N ASN A 284 -6.18 -17.55 -22.89
CA ASN A 284 -5.77 -16.40 -23.69
C ASN A 284 -6.56 -15.13 -23.35
N CYS A 285 -5.91 -14.14 -22.74
CA CYS A 285 -6.52 -12.84 -22.44
C CYS A 285 -6.80 -11.95 -23.66
N SER A 286 -6.31 -12.31 -24.85
CA SER A 286 -6.66 -11.57 -26.08
C SER A 286 -8.02 -12.01 -26.66
N THR A 287 -8.53 -13.16 -26.21
CA THR A 287 -9.81 -13.73 -26.66
C THR A 287 -10.77 -14.00 -25.50
N ASP A 288 -10.44 -13.52 -24.29
CA ASP A 288 -11.17 -13.76 -23.03
C ASP A 288 -11.39 -15.26 -22.71
N ASP A 289 -10.53 -16.12 -23.27
CA ASP A 289 -10.59 -17.57 -23.01
C ASP A 289 -9.88 -17.86 -21.69
N ASN A 290 -10.63 -18.29 -20.68
CA ASN A 290 -10.12 -18.53 -19.33
C ASN A 290 -9.26 -17.37 -18.78
N CYS A 291 -9.67 -16.14 -19.09
CA CYS A 291 -9.05 -14.92 -18.60
C CYS A 291 -10.12 -13.88 -18.27
N VAL A 292 -9.91 -13.14 -17.18
CA VAL A 292 -10.78 -12.03 -16.75
C VAL A 292 -9.94 -10.77 -16.58
N THR A 293 -10.40 -9.66 -17.16
CA THR A 293 -9.76 -8.34 -16.98
C THR A 293 -10.69 -7.36 -16.29
N PHE A 294 -10.18 -6.61 -15.32
CA PHE A 294 -10.97 -5.62 -14.57
C PHE A 294 -10.09 -4.50 -14.02
N LYS A 295 -10.72 -3.45 -13.49
CA LYS A 295 -10.04 -2.33 -12.83
C LYS A 295 -10.45 -2.30 -11.36
N LEU A 296 -9.51 -2.09 -10.46
CA LEU A 296 -9.77 -2.05 -9.03
C LEU A 296 -9.00 -0.90 -8.40
N ASP A 297 -9.70 -0.04 -7.67
CA ASP A 297 -9.10 1.04 -6.91
C ASP A 297 -9.91 1.27 -5.64
N GLN A 298 -9.34 0.87 -4.50
CA GLN A 298 -9.95 1.06 -3.19
C GLN A 298 -9.38 2.27 -2.46
N THR A 299 -8.30 2.86 -2.98
CA THR A 299 -7.55 3.89 -2.27
C THR A 299 -8.11 5.25 -2.66
N PRO A 300 -8.73 6.01 -1.74
CA PRO A 300 -9.21 7.34 -2.05
C PRO A 300 -8.06 8.32 -2.36
N PRO A 301 -8.34 9.45 -3.04
CA PRO A 301 -7.37 10.51 -3.24
C PRO A 301 -6.68 10.93 -1.94
N GLY A 302 -5.36 11.11 -2.03
CA GLY A 302 -4.51 11.29 -0.88
C GLY A 302 -3.25 12.09 -1.19
N ASN A 303 -2.20 11.80 -0.41
CA ASN A 303 -0.90 12.48 -0.48
C ASN A 303 -1.01 14.01 -0.56
N TRP A 304 -1.77 14.60 0.36
CA TRP A 304 -2.00 16.04 0.33
C TRP A 304 -0.72 16.81 0.69
N HIS A 305 -0.26 17.71 -0.19
CA HIS A 305 0.98 18.47 -0.01
C HIS A 305 0.88 19.89 -0.59
N ASP A 306 2.00 20.65 -0.55
CA ASP A 306 2.15 22.02 -1.08
C ASP A 306 0.93 22.90 -0.82
N SER A 307 0.56 22.98 0.46
CA SER A 307 -0.64 23.69 0.91
C SER A 307 -0.29 25.04 1.50
N GLY A 308 -1.23 25.98 1.53
CA GLY A 308 -0.99 27.29 2.13
C GLY A 308 -2.16 28.24 1.97
N ALA A 309 -1.98 29.47 2.45
CA ALA A 309 -2.96 30.53 2.31
C ALA A 309 -2.28 31.86 2.00
N PHE A 310 -2.95 32.72 1.24
CA PHE A 310 -2.49 34.06 0.93
C PHE A 310 -3.66 35.07 0.89
N ARG A 311 -3.33 36.35 1.03
CA ARG A 311 -4.31 37.46 0.99
C ARG A 311 -4.41 38.03 -0.42
N GLY A 312 -5.58 38.58 -0.74
CA GLY A 312 -5.79 39.40 -1.94
C GLY A 312 -5.35 40.86 -1.75
N LEU A 313 -4.83 41.55 -2.77
CA LEU A 313 -4.43 42.98 -2.75
C LEU A 313 -5.47 43.95 -2.13
N LEU A 314 -6.76 43.63 -2.26
CA LEU A 314 -7.88 44.41 -1.75
C LEU A 314 -8.77 43.52 -0.87
N GLY A 315 -9.12 43.97 0.33
CA GLY A 315 -10.07 43.28 1.20
C GLY A 315 -9.68 43.36 2.67
N SER A 316 -10.38 42.61 3.51
CA SER A 316 -10.08 42.50 4.93
C SER A 316 -8.87 41.59 5.17
N ASP A 317 -8.27 41.73 6.35
CA ASP A 317 -7.16 40.88 6.81
C ASP A 317 -7.56 39.41 7.05
N HIS A 318 -8.86 39.15 7.13
CA HIS A 318 -9.48 37.85 7.39
C HIS A 318 -10.09 37.21 6.14
N ALA A 319 -9.85 37.80 4.96
CA ALA A 319 -10.28 37.25 3.68
C ALA A 319 -9.11 36.60 2.92
N LEU A 320 -9.14 35.28 2.78
CA LEU A 320 -8.01 34.46 2.32
C LEU A 320 -8.34 33.62 1.09
N TYR A 321 -7.32 33.36 0.28
CA TYR A 321 -7.25 32.23 -0.65
C TYR A 321 -6.51 31.09 0.04
N VAL A 322 -6.97 29.86 -0.17
CA VAL A 322 -6.34 28.66 0.40
C VAL A 322 -6.09 27.68 -0.72
N TYR A 323 -4.93 27.04 -0.72
CA TYR A 323 -4.56 26.08 -1.75
C TYR A 323 -3.94 24.82 -1.18
N THR A 324 -3.98 23.76 -1.98
CA THR A 324 -3.31 22.49 -1.73
C THR A 324 -3.16 21.69 -3.02
N VAL A 325 -2.30 20.66 -3.01
CA VAL A 325 -2.23 19.64 -4.05
C VAL A 325 -2.70 18.31 -3.47
N VAL A 326 -3.49 17.57 -4.24
CA VAL A 326 -3.96 16.21 -3.93
C VAL A 326 -3.59 15.28 -5.08
N GLU A 327 -3.29 14.04 -4.77
CA GLU A 327 -2.90 13.03 -5.74
C GLU A 327 -3.74 11.77 -5.63
N ASP A 328 -3.88 11.06 -6.74
CA ASP A 328 -4.38 9.70 -6.76
C ASP A 328 -3.58 8.88 -7.78
N ALA A 329 -3.04 7.74 -7.34
CA ALA A 329 -2.05 7.00 -8.13
C ALA A 329 -2.68 6.00 -9.11
N THR A 330 -3.90 5.52 -8.85
CA THR A 330 -4.47 4.37 -9.57
C THR A 330 -5.50 4.80 -10.59
N SER A 331 -6.65 5.34 -10.15
CA SER A 331 -7.72 5.76 -11.05
C SER A 331 -7.58 7.23 -11.48
N GLY A 332 -6.80 8.02 -10.75
CA GLY A 332 -6.62 9.45 -10.97
C GLY A 332 -7.79 10.28 -10.46
N ILE A 333 -7.66 11.60 -10.52
CA ILE A 333 -8.59 12.55 -9.91
C ILE A 333 -9.82 12.78 -10.79
N SER A 334 -11.01 12.73 -10.17
CA SER A 334 -12.30 13.08 -10.76
C SER A 334 -12.54 14.59 -10.74
N THR A 335 -13.31 15.08 -11.72
CA THR A 335 -13.75 16.48 -11.79
C THR A 335 -14.67 16.89 -10.64
N PHE A 336 -15.16 15.95 -9.83
CA PHE A 336 -15.90 16.25 -8.60
C PHE A 336 -14.99 16.68 -7.42
N THR A 337 -13.67 16.68 -7.64
CA THR A 337 -12.67 17.37 -6.80
C THR A 337 -12.70 18.88 -7.06
N ASP A 338 -13.84 19.51 -6.80
CA ASP A 338 -14.14 20.88 -7.21
C ASP A 338 -14.68 21.75 -6.09
N LYS A 339 -14.67 21.26 -4.83
CA LYS A 339 -15.36 21.94 -3.74
C LYS A 339 -14.65 21.89 -2.41
N TYR A 340 -14.97 22.89 -1.60
CA TYR A 340 -14.54 23.02 -0.22
C TYR A 340 -15.67 23.57 0.65
N MET A 341 -15.52 23.45 1.96
CA MET A 341 -16.32 24.17 2.95
C MET A 341 -15.40 24.75 4.01
N TYR A 342 -15.91 25.66 4.83
CA TYR A 342 -15.11 26.31 5.86
C TYR A 342 -15.95 26.49 7.13
N HIS A 343 -15.30 26.83 8.23
CA HIS A 343 -15.98 27.29 9.44
C HIS A 343 -15.34 28.59 9.91
N THR A 344 -16.05 29.31 10.78
CA THR A 344 -15.62 30.60 11.33
C THR A 344 -15.84 30.61 12.84
N ASP A 345 -15.32 31.62 13.52
CA ASP A 345 -15.50 31.71 14.97
C ASP A 345 -16.96 31.97 15.38
N VAL A 346 -17.72 32.62 14.49
CA VAL A 346 -19.16 32.88 14.69
C VAL A 346 -20.04 31.69 14.32
N GLU A 347 -19.55 30.82 13.43
CA GLU A 347 -20.24 29.61 12.96
C GLU A 347 -19.25 28.43 12.98
N PRO A 348 -19.18 27.67 14.10
CA PRO A 348 -18.13 26.68 14.33
C PRO A 348 -18.35 25.36 13.56
N GLY A 349 -19.53 25.15 12.98
CA GLY A 349 -19.79 24.02 12.07
C GLY A 349 -19.23 24.27 10.68
N PHE A 350 -19.02 23.22 9.88
CA PHE A 350 -18.64 23.38 8.48
C PHE A 350 -19.83 23.77 7.60
N GLY A 351 -19.58 24.66 6.65
CA GLY A 351 -20.58 25.12 5.69
C GLY A 351 -20.06 26.31 4.91
N ARG A 352 -20.95 27.26 4.66
CA ARG A 352 -20.61 28.54 4.03
C ARG A 352 -21.61 29.63 4.35
N PHE A 353 -21.15 30.87 4.21
CA PHE A 353 -22.05 32.00 4.02
C PHE A 353 -22.61 32.03 2.60
N SER A 354 -23.87 32.46 2.43
CA SER A 354 -24.49 32.57 1.09
C SER A 354 -23.75 33.55 0.18
N ASN A 355 -23.07 34.54 0.76
CA ASN A 355 -22.01 35.31 0.12
C ASN A 355 -20.69 35.07 0.87
N ILE A 356 -19.76 34.33 0.27
CA ILE A 356 -18.49 33.93 0.88
C ILE A 356 -17.52 35.09 1.14
N THR A 357 -17.78 36.29 0.61
CA THR A 357 -16.95 37.48 0.85
C THR A 357 -17.46 38.33 2.02
N THR A 358 -18.54 37.92 2.71
CA THR A 358 -19.08 38.62 3.88
C THR A 358 -19.79 37.70 4.87
N CYS A 359 -19.49 37.89 6.15
CA CYS A 359 -20.14 37.17 7.24
C CYS A 359 -21.49 37.74 7.67
N SER A 360 -21.99 38.79 7.01
CA SER A 360 -23.32 39.34 7.27
C SER A 360 -24.44 38.61 6.53
N SER A 361 -24.10 37.64 5.67
CA SER A 361 -25.07 36.89 4.87
C SER A 361 -25.57 35.66 5.63
N THR A 362 -26.52 34.91 5.06
CA THR A 362 -27.11 33.74 5.73
C THR A 362 -26.11 32.58 5.76
N TRP A 363 -25.88 32.01 6.94
CA TRP A 363 -25.11 30.78 7.09
C TRP A 363 -25.87 29.57 6.52
N GLN A 364 -25.16 28.69 5.82
CA GLN A 364 -25.67 27.47 5.21
C GLN A 364 -24.83 26.29 5.68
N SER A 365 -25.32 25.57 6.71
CA SER A 365 -24.65 24.38 7.26
C SER A 365 -24.47 23.30 6.20
N ASP A 366 -23.29 22.67 6.19
CA ASP A 366 -22.93 21.53 5.33
C ASP A 366 -23.14 21.80 3.82
N GLN A 367 -23.10 23.08 3.42
CA GLN A 367 -23.15 23.47 2.02
C GLN A 367 -21.74 23.77 1.50
N TRP A 368 -21.46 23.21 0.32
CA TRP A 368 -20.17 23.32 -0.34
C TRP A 368 -20.04 24.62 -1.17
N VAL A 369 -18.81 25.07 -1.34
CA VAL A 369 -18.40 26.16 -2.22
C VAL A 369 -17.54 25.58 -3.32
N VAL A 370 -17.73 26.06 -4.55
CA VAL A 370 -16.95 25.65 -5.71
C VAL A 370 -15.56 26.31 -5.66
N LEU A 371 -14.52 25.53 -5.97
CA LEU A 371 -13.14 25.97 -6.10
C LEU A 371 -12.93 26.81 -7.37
N ILE A 372 -11.86 27.59 -7.40
CA ILE A 372 -11.42 28.34 -8.59
C ILE A 372 -10.23 27.68 -9.29
N SER A 373 -9.81 26.49 -8.84
CA SER A 373 -8.74 25.72 -9.48
C SER A 373 -9.01 25.53 -10.98
N PRO A 374 -7.96 25.57 -11.84
CA PRO A 374 -8.14 25.32 -13.26
C PRO A 374 -8.81 23.98 -13.52
N PRO A 375 -9.69 23.86 -14.53
CA PRO A 375 -10.23 22.57 -14.90
C PRO A 375 -9.09 21.65 -15.31
N PHE A 376 -8.96 20.52 -14.62
CA PHE A 376 -8.06 19.44 -15.00
C PHE A 376 -8.81 18.37 -15.79
N ILE A 377 -8.06 17.59 -16.56
CA ILE A 377 -8.61 16.48 -17.34
C ILE A 377 -8.96 15.35 -16.33
N PRO A 378 -10.17 14.75 -16.40
CA PRO A 378 -10.48 13.59 -15.57
C PRO A 378 -9.40 12.50 -15.69
N GLY A 379 -8.91 11.98 -14.57
CA GLY A 379 -7.89 10.94 -14.52
C GLY A 379 -6.45 11.43 -14.45
N VAL A 380 -6.20 12.73 -14.24
CA VAL A 380 -4.86 13.21 -13.86
C VAL A 380 -4.48 12.66 -12.49
N HIS A 381 -3.22 12.29 -12.27
CA HIS A 381 -2.76 11.75 -10.99
C HIS A 381 -2.44 12.81 -9.93
N SER A 382 -2.51 14.10 -10.28
CA SER A 382 -2.22 15.22 -9.38
C SER A 382 -3.07 16.42 -9.77
N ALA A 383 -3.68 17.07 -8.77
CA ALA A 383 -4.56 18.22 -8.96
C ALA A 383 -4.25 19.34 -7.95
N TYR A 384 -4.04 20.56 -8.46
CA TYR A 384 -3.93 21.77 -7.65
C TYR A 384 -5.32 22.34 -7.35
N LEU A 385 -5.62 22.53 -6.07
CA LEU A 385 -6.89 23.02 -5.56
C LEU A 385 -6.70 24.43 -5.01
N LEU A 386 -7.61 25.35 -5.35
CA LEU A 386 -7.56 26.73 -4.89
C LEU A 386 -8.98 27.23 -4.57
N THR A 387 -9.18 27.72 -3.35
CA THR A 387 -10.45 28.34 -2.95
C THR A 387 -10.58 29.72 -3.59
N PRO A 388 -11.81 30.21 -3.86
CA PRO A 388 -12.04 31.65 -3.99
C PRO A 388 -11.66 32.38 -2.69
N LYS A 389 -11.57 33.70 -2.77
CA LYS A 389 -11.36 34.57 -1.60
C LYS A 389 -12.51 34.39 -0.62
N THR A 390 -12.21 33.88 0.57
CA THR A 390 -13.19 33.51 1.59
C THR A 390 -13.01 34.36 2.83
N GLU A 391 -14.09 34.93 3.33
CA GLU A 391 -14.11 35.76 4.53
C GLU A 391 -14.31 34.91 5.81
N PHE A 392 -13.42 35.06 6.79
CA PHE A 392 -13.42 34.35 8.07
C PHE A 392 -13.91 35.20 9.25
N CYS A 393 -14.60 36.31 8.94
CA CYS A 393 -15.39 37.17 9.82
C CYS A 393 -14.67 38.07 10.82
N ASN A 394 -13.52 37.66 11.35
CA ASN A 394 -12.79 38.44 12.34
C ASN A 394 -11.27 38.28 12.20
N ASN A 395 -10.55 39.18 12.86
CA ASN A 395 -9.10 39.12 12.99
C ASN A 395 -8.64 38.31 14.22
N ASP A 396 -9.50 37.46 14.78
CA ASP A 396 -9.12 36.62 15.91
C ASP A 396 -8.40 35.36 15.40
N TRP A 397 -7.07 35.44 15.29
CA TRP A 397 -6.25 34.28 14.91
C TRP A 397 -5.83 33.42 16.09
N LYS A 398 -6.52 33.54 17.25
CA LYS A 398 -6.47 32.51 18.29
C LYS A 398 -7.16 31.23 17.82
N THR A 399 -8.26 31.40 17.08
CA THR A 399 -8.94 30.29 16.40
C THR A 399 -8.42 30.23 14.99
N CYS A 400 -7.87 29.08 14.60
CA CYS A 400 -7.37 28.92 13.25
C CYS A 400 -8.49 28.97 12.22
N LYS A 401 -8.17 29.54 11.06
CA LYS A 401 -9.13 29.66 9.97
C LYS A 401 -9.08 28.35 9.18
N THR A 402 -10.16 27.56 9.25
CA THR A 402 -10.14 26.20 8.70
C THR A 402 -10.95 26.10 7.43
N VAL A 403 -10.36 25.44 6.43
CA VAL A 403 -11.08 24.95 5.25
C VAL A 403 -11.01 23.44 5.19
N ARG A 404 -12.04 22.82 4.61
CA ARG A 404 -12.10 21.40 4.27
C ARG A 404 -12.23 21.27 2.76
N PHE A 405 -11.22 20.68 2.12
CA PHE A 405 -11.32 20.27 0.71
C PHE A 405 -11.99 18.90 0.62
N LEU A 406 -12.70 18.66 -0.48
CA LEU A 406 -13.09 17.32 -0.92
C LEU A 406 -12.29 16.97 -2.18
N ALA A 407 -11.79 15.74 -2.22
CA ALA A 407 -11.31 15.10 -3.43
C ALA A 407 -12.04 13.78 -3.66
N GLU A 408 -12.24 13.45 -4.93
CA GLU A 408 -12.82 12.22 -5.43
C GLU A 408 -11.96 11.70 -6.60
N ASP A 409 -11.76 10.40 -6.69
CA ASP A 409 -11.05 9.74 -7.78
C ASP A 409 -12.02 9.28 -8.91
N LEU A 410 -11.49 8.69 -9.98
CA LEU A 410 -12.33 8.14 -11.06
C LEU A 410 -13.05 6.84 -10.70
N ALA A 411 -12.64 6.16 -9.64
CA ALA A 411 -13.32 4.96 -9.13
C ALA A 411 -14.51 5.29 -8.22
N GLY A 412 -14.67 6.55 -7.81
CA GLY A 412 -15.75 7.04 -6.96
C GLY A 412 -15.39 7.02 -5.46
N ASN A 413 -14.14 6.74 -5.09
CA ASN A 413 -13.70 6.93 -3.72
C ASN A 413 -13.48 8.42 -3.45
N SER A 414 -13.77 8.86 -2.23
CA SER A 414 -13.60 10.25 -1.83
C SER A 414 -12.89 10.41 -0.50
N ALA A 415 -12.19 11.52 -0.35
CA ALA A 415 -11.50 11.91 0.85
C ALA A 415 -11.70 13.40 1.12
N THR A 416 -11.67 13.77 2.40
CA THR A 416 -11.65 15.18 2.82
C THR A 416 -10.36 15.51 3.55
N LYS A 417 -9.92 16.76 3.43
CA LYS A 417 -8.73 17.26 4.14
C LYS A 417 -8.97 18.64 4.71
N ASP A 418 -8.74 18.74 6.02
CA ASP A 418 -8.86 19.98 6.76
C ASP A 418 -7.49 20.68 6.84
N TYR A 419 -7.49 21.98 6.55
CA TYR A 419 -6.35 22.87 6.70
C TYR A 419 -6.68 23.97 7.67
N CYS A 420 -5.98 23.96 8.80
CA CYS A 420 -6.02 24.97 9.85
C CYS A 420 -4.97 26.03 9.52
N ILE A 421 -5.42 27.24 9.18
CA ILE A 421 -4.56 28.35 8.79
C ILE A 421 -4.34 29.24 10.02
N ASN A 422 -3.11 29.21 10.51
CA ASN A 422 -2.67 30.04 11.63
C ASN A 422 -2.04 31.33 11.13
N GLY A 423 -2.23 32.42 11.88
CA GLY A 423 -1.55 33.68 11.59
C GLY A 423 -0.06 33.58 11.95
N PRO A 424 0.79 34.44 11.36
CA PRO A 424 2.18 34.53 11.77
C PRO A 424 2.28 35.06 13.22
N TRP A 425 3.29 34.60 13.94
CA TRP A 425 3.61 35.01 15.31
C TRP A 425 5.13 35.14 15.46
N VAL A 426 5.54 35.92 16.47
CA VAL A 426 6.95 36.22 16.74
C VAL A 426 7.43 35.57 18.03
N LYS A 427 8.67 35.10 18.04
CA LYS A 427 9.31 34.46 19.19
C LYS A 427 10.44 35.32 19.72
N PHE A 428 10.54 35.43 21.04
CA PHE A 428 11.59 36.16 21.75
C PHE A 428 12.25 35.24 22.78
N ARG A 429 13.57 35.11 22.74
CA ARG A 429 14.34 34.21 23.61
C ARG A 429 15.61 34.84 24.14
N GLY A 430 16.21 34.22 25.14
CA GLY A 430 17.50 34.63 25.71
C GLY A 430 17.36 35.53 26.94
N GLY A 431 16.16 35.67 27.51
CA GLY A 431 15.88 36.46 28.70
C GLY A 431 16.01 37.97 28.48
N GLY A 432 15.80 38.43 27.25
CA GLY A 432 15.87 39.84 26.87
C GLY A 432 14.65 40.66 27.29
N LEU A 433 14.64 41.93 26.88
CA LEU A 433 13.51 42.85 27.03
C LEU A 433 12.84 43.04 25.67
N VAL A 434 11.51 42.88 25.62
CA VAL A 434 10.68 43.30 24.48
C VAL A 434 9.92 44.54 24.92
N ARG A 435 10.19 45.67 24.26
CA ARG A 435 9.62 46.97 24.62
C ARG A 435 8.90 47.63 23.45
N SER A 436 7.76 48.25 23.72
CA SER A 436 7.09 49.22 22.84
C SER A 436 6.75 50.51 23.60
N ASN A 437 6.89 51.66 22.94
CA ASN A 437 6.37 52.94 23.44
C ASN A 437 4.87 53.12 23.13
N SER A 438 4.19 52.04 22.73
CA SER A 438 2.76 51.96 22.48
C SER A 438 2.29 50.53 22.81
N ASP A 439 1.22 50.07 22.18
CA ASP A 439 0.75 48.69 22.29
C ASP A 439 1.75 47.69 21.67
N ILE A 440 1.69 46.44 22.13
CA ILE A 440 2.27 45.29 21.44
C ILE A 440 1.14 44.39 20.97
N SER A 441 0.80 44.48 19.69
CA SER A 441 -0.28 43.72 19.08
C SER A 441 0.27 42.67 18.13
N MET A 442 0.25 41.42 18.57
CA MET A 442 0.44 40.26 17.69
C MET A 442 -0.92 39.85 17.13
N ILE A 443 -0.91 39.24 15.93
CA ILE A 443 -2.15 38.82 15.27
C ILE A 443 -2.57 37.40 15.62
N SER A 444 -1.64 36.51 16.04
CA SER A 444 -1.90 35.10 16.36
C SER A 444 -1.16 34.62 17.61
N GLU A 445 -1.72 33.59 18.27
CA GLU A 445 -1.16 32.93 19.45
C GLU A 445 -0.30 31.73 19.03
N PRO A 446 0.93 31.59 19.57
CA PRO A 446 1.75 30.39 19.35
C PRO A 446 1.16 29.16 20.06
N GLU A 447 1.42 27.95 19.53
CA GLU A 447 1.13 26.70 20.27
C GLU A 447 2.11 26.49 21.45
N GLU A 448 3.30 27.10 21.38
CA GLU A 448 4.34 27.02 22.40
C GLU A 448 4.61 28.37 23.09
N ASP A 449 5.42 28.35 24.16
CA ASP A 449 5.86 29.58 24.80
C ASP A 449 6.73 30.42 23.86
N ASN A 450 6.35 31.67 23.66
CA ASN A 450 7.07 32.59 22.76
C ASN A 450 7.95 33.62 23.47
N THR A 451 7.98 33.66 24.81
CA THR A 451 8.90 34.53 25.53
C THR A 451 9.43 33.95 26.85
N ASP A 452 10.72 34.14 27.09
CA ASP A 452 11.41 33.84 28.35
C ASP A 452 11.90 35.11 29.08
N GLY A 453 11.52 36.29 28.58
CA GLY A 453 12.04 37.60 28.96
C GLY A 453 11.03 38.53 29.63
N VAL A 454 11.40 39.82 29.70
CA VAL A 454 10.55 40.89 30.23
C VAL A 454 9.81 41.57 29.10
N ILE A 455 8.53 41.85 29.29
CA ILE A 455 7.70 42.62 28.35
C ILE A 455 7.39 43.97 28.97
N GLU A 456 7.55 45.04 28.20
CA GLU A 456 7.26 46.40 28.61
C GLU A 456 6.49 47.13 27.49
N ALA A 457 5.35 47.73 27.84
CA ALA A 457 4.55 48.52 26.91
C ALA A 457 4.07 49.78 27.63
N GLU A 458 4.12 50.93 26.94
CA GLU A 458 3.45 52.14 27.41
C GLU A 458 1.95 52.14 27.07
N GLY A 459 1.54 51.33 26.10
CA GLY A 459 0.13 51.13 25.73
C GLY A 459 -0.63 50.21 26.69
N ASP A 460 -1.94 50.13 26.48
CA ASP A 460 -2.84 49.32 27.30
C ASP A 460 -2.98 47.88 26.79
N LEU A 461 -2.47 47.59 25.57
CA LEU A 461 -2.60 46.28 24.92
C LEU A 461 -1.25 45.58 24.78
N VAL A 462 -1.17 44.36 25.32
CA VAL A 462 -0.09 43.39 25.11
C VAL A 462 -0.72 42.03 24.79
N ASN A 463 -0.65 41.60 23.54
CA ASN A 463 -1.31 40.37 23.06
C ASN A 463 -0.34 39.20 22.85
N PHE A 464 -0.87 37.99 23.10
CA PHE A 464 -0.31 36.70 22.69
C PHE A 464 1.15 36.42 23.11
N PHE A 465 1.54 36.89 24.30
CA PHE A 465 2.77 36.41 24.95
C PHE A 465 2.45 35.24 25.89
N THR A 466 3.19 34.14 25.70
CA THR A 466 3.12 32.92 26.50
C THR A 466 4.51 32.65 27.09
N SER A 467 4.55 32.17 28.34
CA SER A 467 5.80 31.89 29.03
C SER A 467 5.66 30.69 29.98
N THR A 468 6.73 29.91 30.10
CA THR A 468 6.86 28.85 31.12
C THR A 468 6.85 29.37 32.56
N LYS A 469 6.94 30.70 32.77
CA LYS A 469 7.07 31.35 34.08
C LYS A 469 5.83 32.19 34.40
N ASP A 470 5.49 32.26 35.68
CA ASP A 470 4.43 33.15 36.16
C ASP A 470 4.78 34.63 35.91
N TRP A 471 3.77 35.39 35.47
CA TRP A 471 3.90 36.81 35.20
C TRP A 471 3.71 37.66 36.46
N LYS A 472 4.57 38.67 36.63
CA LYS A 472 4.40 39.72 37.64
C LYS A 472 4.36 41.08 36.96
N MET A 473 3.19 41.71 36.98
CA MET A 473 3.02 43.06 36.44
C MET A 473 3.50 44.11 37.44
N MET A 474 4.31 45.06 36.97
CA MET A 474 4.81 46.19 37.77
C MET A 474 4.90 47.44 36.90
N PRO A 475 4.66 48.64 37.46
CA PRO A 475 4.95 49.88 36.74
C PRO A 475 6.45 50.00 36.48
N ALA A 476 6.80 50.43 35.27
CA ALA A 476 8.18 50.70 34.86
C ALA A 476 8.34 52.17 34.48
N ALA A 477 9.52 52.74 34.75
CA ALA A 477 9.83 54.10 34.37
C ALA A 477 10.33 54.13 32.92
N ARG A 478 9.88 55.13 32.14
CA ARG A 478 10.35 55.31 30.76
C ARG A 478 11.88 55.46 30.72
N PRO A 479 12.61 54.59 29.99
CA PRO A 479 14.04 54.68 29.80
C PRO A 479 14.38 55.85 28.90
N THR A 480 15.62 56.32 28.99
CA THR A 480 16.16 57.33 28.08
C THR A 480 16.33 56.73 26.69
N GLU A 481 15.73 57.37 25.68
CA GLU A 481 15.87 56.98 24.28
C GLU A 481 17.19 57.50 23.70
N TYR A 482 17.79 56.71 22.81
CA TYR A 482 19.01 57.05 22.09
C TYR A 482 18.78 56.82 20.61
N ASP A 483 18.79 57.91 19.83
CA ASP A 483 18.77 57.90 18.38
C ASP A 483 20.21 57.84 17.83
N TYR A 484 20.36 57.83 16.50
CA TYR A 484 21.64 57.85 15.82
C TYR A 484 22.56 58.96 16.36
N ALA A 485 22.01 60.17 16.53
CA ALA A 485 22.75 61.33 17.03
C ALA A 485 23.19 61.15 18.50
N GLY A 486 22.34 60.57 19.33
CA GLY A 486 22.61 60.21 20.71
C GLY A 486 23.79 59.24 20.82
N PHE A 487 23.77 58.16 20.03
CA PHE A 487 24.90 57.22 19.97
C PHE A 487 26.19 57.87 19.46
N ARG A 488 26.08 58.78 18.49
CA ARG A 488 27.22 59.56 17.99
C ARG A 488 27.86 60.45 19.05
N ASN A 489 27.09 60.91 20.02
CA ASN A 489 27.59 61.77 21.10
C ASN A 489 28.27 60.99 22.23
N ILE A 490 27.92 59.71 22.44
CA ILE A 490 28.47 58.90 23.53
C ILE A 490 29.62 57.98 23.10
N VAL A 491 29.81 57.75 21.80
CA VAL A 491 30.89 56.89 21.32
C VAL A 491 32.27 57.50 21.63
N ARG A 492 33.14 56.71 22.25
CA ARG A 492 34.43 57.17 22.80
C ARG A 492 35.52 57.38 21.75
N THR A 493 35.34 56.81 20.57
CA THR A 493 36.29 56.87 19.47
C THR A 493 35.62 57.45 18.25
N SER A 494 36.26 58.43 17.61
CA SER A 494 35.77 59.00 16.36
C SER A 494 35.63 57.91 15.29
N PRO A 495 34.46 57.78 14.64
CA PRO A 495 34.25 56.78 13.60
C PRO A 495 35.21 56.97 12.42
N THR A 496 35.80 55.88 11.92
CA THR A 496 36.60 55.88 10.69
C THR A 496 35.69 55.66 9.48
N THR A 497 35.74 56.55 8.48
CA THR A 497 34.91 56.42 7.28
C THR A 497 35.30 55.21 6.44
N ARG A 498 34.30 54.45 5.97
CA ARG A 498 34.46 53.29 5.08
C ARG A 498 33.36 53.24 4.02
N THR A 499 33.59 52.41 3.00
CA THR A 499 32.61 52.04 1.96
C THR A 499 32.28 50.54 1.97
N SER A 500 32.93 49.76 2.84
CA SER A 500 32.73 48.31 3.00
C SER A 500 33.00 47.86 4.44
N LEU A 501 32.47 46.70 4.82
CA LEU A 501 32.75 46.08 6.11
C LEU A 501 34.21 45.57 6.18
N THR A 502 34.67 45.33 7.40
CA THR A 502 36.00 44.78 7.73
C THR A 502 35.87 43.76 8.85
N THR A 503 36.94 42.99 9.13
CA THR A 503 37.03 42.03 10.25
C THR A 503 37.97 42.51 11.36
N THR A 504 38.21 43.82 11.47
CA THR A 504 39.04 44.44 12.52
C THR A 504 38.17 45.19 13.53
N SER A 505 38.44 45.09 14.82
CA SER A 505 37.68 45.83 15.84
C SER A 505 37.79 47.34 15.65
N GLY A 506 36.71 48.07 15.89
CA GLY A 506 36.72 49.54 15.74
C GLY A 506 35.34 50.16 15.60
N VAL A 507 35.33 51.49 15.49
CA VAL A 507 34.12 52.27 15.20
C VAL A 507 34.26 52.84 13.80
N TYR A 508 33.27 52.60 12.97
CA TYR A 508 33.26 52.92 11.55
C TYR A 508 32.03 53.74 11.18
N GLN A 509 32.10 54.49 10.09
CA GLN A 509 30.96 55.23 9.54
C GLN A 509 30.89 55.05 8.01
N ILE A 510 29.68 54.86 7.50
CA ILE A 510 29.35 54.87 6.08
C ILE A 510 28.39 56.05 5.86
N ASN A 511 28.72 56.93 4.93
CA ASN A 511 28.05 58.23 4.76
C ASN A 511 26.89 58.22 3.74
N THR A 512 26.45 57.04 3.36
CA THR A 512 25.40 56.78 2.36
C THR A 512 24.59 55.57 2.78
N ASP A 513 23.55 55.27 2.01
CA ASP A 513 22.90 53.96 2.06
C ASP A 513 23.93 52.85 1.88
N PHE A 514 23.68 51.73 2.56
CA PHE A 514 24.59 50.59 2.58
C PHE A 514 23.84 49.28 2.43
N GLU A 515 24.37 48.40 1.59
CA GLU A 515 23.85 47.05 1.40
C GLU A 515 24.84 46.03 1.99
N ILE A 516 24.37 45.14 2.87
CA ILE A 516 25.07 43.92 3.23
C ILE A 516 24.71 42.84 2.19
N SER A 517 25.65 42.60 1.29
CA SER A 517 25.53 41.68 0.16
C SER A 517 26.74 40.76 0.04
N ASN A 518 26.77 39.93 -1.01
CA ASN A 518 27.92 39.07 -1.31
C ASN A 518 29.23 39.82 -1.55
N THR A 519 29.18 41.07 -1.99
CA THR A 519 30.37 41.85 -2.35
C THR A 519 30.85 42.76 -1.23
N THR A 520 29.98 43.11 -0.28
CA THR A 520 30.29 44.05 0.81
C THR A 520 30.57 43.36 2.15
N LEU A 521 30.16 42.09 2.29
CA LEU A 521 30.41 41.25 3.47
C LEU A 521 31.70 40.42 3.31
N PRO A 522 32.71 40.58 4.18
CA PRO A 522 33.92 39.77 4.17
C PRO A 522 33.62 38.27 4.32
N ASN A 523 34.34 37.43 3.57
CA ASN A 523 34.12 35.98 3.56
C ASN A 523 34.32 35.30 4.92
N ASN A 524 35.15 35.87 5.80
CA ASN A 524 35.45 35.35 7.13
C ASN A 524 34.76 36.15 8.26
N PHE A 525 33.72 36.93 7.95
CA PHE A 525 33.03 37.77 8.96
C PHE A 525 32.37 36.93 10.08
N ASP A 526 31.98 35.70 9.77
CA ASP A 526 31.36 34.73 10.67
C ASP A 526 32.33 34.00 11.62
N SER A 527 33.64 34.08 11.32
CA SER A 527 34.69 33.31 12.00
C SER A 527 35.78 34.21 12.60
N ALA A 528 35.93 35.43 12.10
CA ALA A 528 36.89 36.39 12.61
C ALA A 528 36.50 36.93 14.01
N SER A 529 37.53 37.26 14.79
CA SER A 529 37.39 37.86 16.12
C SER A 529 37.45 39.39 16.05
N PHE A 530 36.33 40.06 16.32
CA PHE A 530 36.25 41.52 16.33
C PHE A 530 35.06 42.04 17.15
N ASN A 531 35.13 43.30 17.56
CA ASN A 531 34.00 44.05 18.10
C ASN A 531 33.90 45.38 17.36
N GLN A 532 32.76 45.62 16.72
CA GLN A 532 32.56 46.73 15.79
C GLN A 532 31.28 47.52 16.04
N ILE A 533 31.34 48.83 15.83
CA ILE A 533 30.16 49.71 15.68
C ILE A 533 30.22 50.34 14.29
N TYR A 534 29.16 50.21 13.50
CA TYR A 534 28.98 50.94 12.24
C TYR A 534 27.87 51.97 12.40
N PHE A 535 28.21 53.23 12.11
CA PHE A 535 27.23 54.28 11.89
C PHE A 535 26.89 54.36 10.40
N ILE A 536 25.65 54.09 10.03
CA ILE A 536 25.13 54.20 8.67
C ILE A 536 24.33 55.50 8.58
N ASN A 537 24.86 56.50 7.88
CA ASN A 537 24.17 57.76 7.63
C ASN A 537 23.32 57.66 6.35
N GLY A 538 22.31 56.78 6.41
CA GLY A 538 21.43 56.42 5.30
C GLY A 538 20.61 55.19 5.68
N ASP A 539 20.06 54.53 4.67
CA ASP A 539 19.30 53.28 4.81
C ASP A 539 20.24 52.05 4.82
N LEU A 540 19.82 50.98 5.51
CA LEU A 540 20.53 49.70 5.53
C LEU A 540 19.69 48.62 4.85
N LEU A 541 20.16 48.11 3.72
CA LEU A 541 19.61 46.92 3.07
C LEU A 541 20.43 45.68 3.44
N ILE A 542 19.77 44.60 3.81
CA ILE A 542 20.40 43.30 4.05
C ILE A 542 19.83 42.29 3.07
N SER A 543 20.61 41.99 2.04
CA SER A 543 20.27 41.04 0.97
C SER A 543 20.96 39.68 1.13
N LYS A 544 21.85 39.54 2.13
CA LYS A 544 22.59 38.32 2.44
C LYS A 544 22.57 38.04 3.94
N ASN A 545 22.43 36.75 4.29
CA ASN A 545 22.65 36.26 5.64
C ASN A 545 23.98 36.77 6.20
N VAL A 546 23.94 37.29 7.42
CA VAL A 546 25.11 37.86 8.09
C VAL A 546 25.24 37.25 9.47
N LYS A 547 26.42 36.72 9.80
CA LYS A 547 26.73 36.16 11.12
C LYS A 547 28.06 36.68 11.61
N VAL A 548 28.25 36.64 12.92
CA VAL A 548 29.54 36.89 13.55
C VAL A 548 29.90 35.71 14.45
N ALA A 549 31.20 35.52 14.68
CA ALA A 549 31.66 34.48 15.60
C ALA A 549 31.05 34.65 17.00
N THR A 550 30.97 33.57 17.79
CA THR A 550 30.33 33.56 19.11
C THR A 550 30.83 34.68 20.02
N ALA A 551 32.15 34.95 20.02
CA ALA A 551 32.78 36.00 20.83
C ALA A 551 32.83 37.39 20.15
N SER A 552 32.43 37.48 18.88
CA SER A 552 32.46 38.73 18.10
C SER A 552 31.12 39.46 18.15
N THR A 553 31.16 40.75 17.87
CA THR A 553 29.98 41.61 17.80
C THR A 553 30.11 42.65 16.69
N ALA A 554 29.02 42.86 15.94
CA ALA A 554 28.85 44.02 15.07
C ALA A 554 27.51 44.70 15.37
N LEU A 555 27.57 45.94 15.83
CA LEU A 555 26.40 46.79 16.08
C LEU A 555 26.29 47.82 14.95
N PHE A 556 25.15 47.86 14.28
CA PHE A 556 24.82 48.85 13.26
C PHE A 556 23.86 49.87 13.85
N ILE A 557 24.21 51.15 13.74
CA ILE A 557 23.40 52.28 14.17
C ILE A 557 23.05 53.05 12.90
N VAL A 558 21.77 53.05 12.53
CA VAL A 558 21.27 53.42 11.21
C VAL A 558 20.39 54.66 11.37
N ASN A 559 20.72 55.74 10.66
CA ASN A 559 19.93 56.97 10.66
C ASN A 559 18.60 56.82 9.88
N GLY A 560 18.60 55.94 8.87
CA GLY A 560 17.43 55.65 8.04
C GLY A 560 16.68 54.38 8.43
N LYS A 561 15.97 53.82 7.45
CA LYS A 561 15.25 52.54 7.59
C LYS A 561 16.17 51.34 7.40
N VAL A 562 15.69 50.18 7.82
CA VAL A 562 16.34 48.89 7.60
C VAL A 562 15.42 48.00 6.78
N GLU A 563 15.94 47.43 5.70
CA GLU A 563 15.21 46.53 4.81
C GLU A 563 15.93 45.18 4.77
N ILE A 564 15.20 44.09 5.02
CA ILE A 564 15.70 42.72 4.94
C ILE A 564 15.00 42.02 3.77
N ALA A 565 15.78 41.46 2.85
CA ALA A 565 15.24 40.68 1.74
C ALA A 565 14.58 39.38 2.24
N LYS A 566 13.48 38.95 1.61
CA LYS A 566 12.74 37.73 1.95
C LYS A 566 13.61 36.47 1.92
N SER A 567 14.65 36.45 1.07
CA SER A 567 15.60 35.35 0.94
C SER A 567 16.59 35.24 2.10
N VAL A 568 16.71 36.27 2.94
CA VAL A 568 17.52 36.23 4.15
C VAL A 568 16.74 35.51 5.23
N ASP A 569 17.35 34.53 5.89
CA ASP A 569 16.75 33.78 6.99
C ASP A 569 17.54 33.91 8.29
N GLU A 570 18.70 34.59 8.27
CA GLU A 570 19.53 34.75 9.47
C GLU A 570 20.33 36.06 9.53
N ILE A 571 20.17 36.78 10.64
CA ILE A 571 20.85 38.02 11.01
C ILE A 571 21.46 37.85 12.41
N GLY A 572 22.77 37.62 12.47
CA GLY A 572 23.56 37.50 13.68
C GLY A 572 24.30 38.78 14.06
N ILE A 573 23.77 39.95 13.74
CA ILE A 573 24.29 41.28 14.11
C ILE A 573 23.24 42.05 14.92
N ALA A 574 23.66 43.09 15.64
CA ALA A 574 22.74 44.01 16.31
C ALA A 574 22.45 45.23 15.42
N VAL A 575 21.22 45.74 15.45
CA VAL A 575 20.79 46.88 14.62
C VAL A 575 19.92 47.83 15.44
N MET A 576 20.28 49.11 15.46
CA MET A 576 19.48 50.18 16.03
C MET A 576 19.20 51.19 14.92
N ALA A 577 17.93 51.40 14.59
CA ALA A 577 17.51 52.26 13.50
C ALA A 577 16.63 53.39 14.02
N ASP A 578 16.86 54.61 13.54
CA ASP A 578 15.93 55.71 13.76
C ASP A 578 14.68 55.59 12.88
N GLY A 579 14.78 54.87 11.76
CA GLY A 579 13.67 54.57 10.84
C GLY A 579 12.96 53.24 11.12
N ASP A 580 12.12 52.84 10.16
CA ASP A 580 11.35 51.61 10.19
C ASP A 580 12.20 50.38 9.82
N PHE A 581 11.81 49.20 10.31
CA PHE A 581 12.49 47.93 10.10
C PHE A 581 11.57 46.94 9.38
N TYR A 582 11.89 46.61 8.13
CA TYR A 582 11.12 45.73 7.25
C TYR A 582 11.78 44.35 7.18
N THR A 583 11.07 43.31 7.59
CA THR A 583 11.61 41.94 7.70
C THR A 583 11.59 41.14 6.39
N ALA A 584 10.81 41.59 5.41
CA ALA A 584 10.74 41.05 4.05
C ALA A 584 10.22 42.14 3.09
N TYR A 585 11.07 43.12 2.75
CA TYR A 585 10.64 44.31 1.99
C TYR A 585 10.21 43.99 0.54
N ASP A 586 10.72 42.91 -0.03
CA ASP A 586 10.55 42.47 -1.42
C ASP A 586 9.59 41.26 -1.56
N ILE A 587 8.81 40.96 -0.52
CA ILE A 587 7.79 39.92 -0.57
C ILE A 587 6.57 40.40 -1.36
N ALA A 588 6.17 39.61 -2.36
CA ALA A 588 4.97 39.86 -3.15
C ALA A 588 3.78 39.01 -2.66
N GLU A 589 2.59 39.37 -3.13
CA GLU A 589 1.36 38.62 -2.84
C GLU A 589 1.46 37.17 -3.35
N GLY A 590 1.06 36.20 -2.51
CA GLY A 590 1.13 34.77 -2.82
C GLY A 590 2.50 34.13 -2.57
N GLU A 591 3.54 34.91 -2.30
CA GLU A 591 4.84 34.37 -1.94
C GLU A 591 4.94 34.01 -0.46
N GLY A 592 5.85 33.09 -0.15
CA GLY A 592 6.28 32.78 1.21
C GLY A 592 7.73 33.18 1.45
N ALA A 593 8.08 33.35 2.72
CA ALA A 593 9.45 33.53 3.18
C ALA A 593 9.72 32.56 4.34
N PRO A 594 10.96 32.07 4.54
CA PRO A 594 11.30 31.27 5.72
C PRO A 594 11.24 32.11 7.01
N THR A 595 11.28 31.44 8.17
CA THR A 595 11.48 32.10 9.46
C THR A 595 12.77 32.92 9.44
N LEU A 596 12.72 34.16 9.93
CA LEU A 596 13.89 35.01 10.08
C LEU A 596 14.45 34.92 11.50
N ILE A 597 15.69 34.44 11.63
CA ILE A 597 16.41 34.34 12.90
C ILE A 597 17.22 35.62 13.14
N LEU A 598 16.93 36.32 14.24
CA LEU A 598 17.51 37.61 14.61
C LEU A 598 18.28 37.47 15.93
N GLY A 599 19.59 37.22 15.84
CA GLY A 599 20.48 37.04 16.98
C GLY A 599 21.23 38.32 17.35
N GLY A 600 20.76 39.05 18.35
CA GLY A 600 21.36 40.34 18.72
C GLY A 600 20.51 41.22 19.61
N ILE A 601 20.60 42.53 19.38
CA ILE A 601 19.77 43.57 19.99
C ILE A 601 19.23 44.41 18.85
N PHE A 602 17.91 44.64 18.84
CA PHE A 602 17.21 45.31 17.75
C PHE A 602 16.38 46.46 18.31
N SER A 603 16.41 47.61 17.62
CA SER A 603 15.56 48.77 17.92
C SER A 603 15.27 49.51 16.61
N ALA A 604 14.05 50.03 16.49
CA ALA A 604 13.56 50.74 15.32
C ALA A 604 12.43 51.68 15.74
N ASN A 605 12.08 52.65 14.90
CA ASN A 605 10.84 53.43 15.06
C ASN A 605 9.61 52.51 15.00
N LYS A 606 9.59 51.59 14.04
CA LYS A 606 8.53 50.57 13.90
C LYS A 606 9.08 49.31 13.26
N PHE A 607 8.66 48.15 13.75
CA PHE A 607 8.89 46.86 13.09
C PHE A 607 7.70 46.50 12.19
N TRP A 608 7.98 46.18 10.94
CA TRP A 608 7.04 45.62 9.98
C TRP A 608 7.37 44.14 9.77
N PHE A 609 6.60 43.28 10.46
CA PHE A 609 6.64 41.81 10.31
C PHE A 609 5.82 41.42 9.08
N GLN A 610 6.50 41.16 7.96
CA GLN A 610 5.88 40.97 6.64
C GLN A 610 5.93 39.52 6.17
N ARG A 611 6.59 38.63 6.92
CA ARG A 611 6.83 37.25 6.49
C ARG A 611 5.57 36.40 6.58
N THR A 612 5.32 35.66 5.51
CA THR A 612 4.29 34.65 5.39
C THR A 612 4.97 33.28 5.28
N LEU A 613 4.74 32.38 6.24
CA LEU A 613 5.20 30.99 6.09
C LEU A 613 4.19 30.24 5.21
N GLN A 614 4.66 29.50 4.20
CA GLN A 614 3.81 28.58 3.43
C GLN A 614 3.50 27.32 4.27
N GLY A 615 2.31 26.75 4.10
CA GLY A 615 1.86 25.54 4.81
C GLY A 615 1.31 25.75 6.22
N THR A 616 1.19 24.65 6.97
CA THR A 616 0.83 24.62 8.40
C THR A 616 1.99 25.04 9.32
N ASN A 617 3.03 25.67 8.76
CA ASN A 617 4.26 25.99 9.49
C ASN A 617 4.05 27.00 10.61
N ASN A 618 3.07 27.90 10.49
CA ASN A 618 2.77 28.91 11.52
C ASN A 618 2.29 28.32 12.86
N THR A 619 1.91 27.04 12.94
CA THR A 619 1.52 26.46 14.24
C THR A 619 2.72 26.33 15.18
N LYS A 620 3.87 25.92 14.65
CA LYS A 620 5.08 25.59 15.43
C LYS A 620 6.27 26.50 15.15
N TYR A 621 6.32 27.13 13.99
CA TYR A 621 7.43 27.99 13.58
C TYR A 621 6.99 29.45 13.56
N PRO A 622 7.73 30.35 14.21
CA PRO A 622 7.45 31.78 14.15
C PRO A 622 7.84 32.36 12.80
N SER A 623 7.24 33.49 12.41
CA SER A 623 7.68 34.28 11.25
C SER A 623 9.03 34.95 11.54
N GLU A 624 9.23 35.44 12.76
CA GLU A 624 10.48 36.01 13.25
C GLU A 624 10.87 35.43 14.62
N ASP A 625 12.13 35.04 14.76
CA ASP A 625 12.72 34.49 15.99
C ASP A 625 13.86 35.37 16.49
N PHE A 626 13.56 36.21 17.47
CA PHE A 626 14.53 37.05 18.15
C PHE A 626 15.22 36.29 19.27
N THR A 627 16.54 36.23 19.22
CA THR A 627 17.37 35.73 20.31
C THR A 627 18.24 36.85 20.85
N TYR A 628 17.92 37.31 22.07
CA TYR A 628 18.71 38.30 22.77
C TYR A 628 20.11 37.75 23.09
N GLN A 629 21.13 38.53 22.73
CA GLN A 629 22.52 38.17 22.95
C GLN A 629 23.23 39.21 23.84
N PRO A 630 23.42 38.93 25.15
CA PRO A 630 23.99 39.92 26.09
C PRO A 630 25.44 40.32 25.77
N LYS A 631 26.15 39.56 24.92
CA LYS A 631 27.49 39.92 24.45
C LYS A 631 27.56 41.30 23.79
N TYR A 632 26.48 41.77 23.17
CA TYR A 632 26.46 43.11 22.57
C TYR A 632 26.56 44.22 23.60
N ILE A 633 26.03 44.04 24.81
CA ILE A 633 26.19 45.02 25.90
C ILE A 633 27.60 44.94 26.48
N THR A 634 28.09 43.73 26.76
CA THR A 634 29.37 43.55 27.45
C THR A 634 30.58 43.84 26.56
N ALA A 635 30.53 43.52 25.28
CA ALA A 635 31.62 43.78 24.33
C ALA A 635 31.67 45.26 23.90
N MET A 636 30.52 45.94 23.78
CA MET A 636 30.47 47.34 23.35
C MET A 636 30.85 48.35 24.44
N ARG A 637 30.96 47.91 25.70
CA ARG A 637 31.33 48.78 26.85
C ARG A 637 32.60 49.61 26.62
N THR A 638 33.56 49.07 25.87
CA THR A 638 34.82 49.77 25.58
C THR A 638 34.63 50.95 24.61
N TYR A 639 33.60 50.88 23.76
CA TYR A 639 33.30 51.89 22.75
C TYR A 639 32.23 52.90 23.19
N LEU A 640 31.22 52.48 23.96
CA LEU A 640 30.07 53.34 24.32
C LEU A 640 30.11 53.89 25.75
N GLY A 641 30.87 53.29 26.68
CA GLY A 641 30.80 53.69 28.09
C GLY A 641 30.75 52.55 29.08
N THR A 642 31.15 52.80 30.32
CA THR A 642 30.82 51.93 31.46
C THR A 642 29.36 52.15 31.83
N ASN A 643 28.46 51.34 31.28
CA ASN A 643 27.17 51.11 31.89
C ASN A 643 27.38 50.16 33.07
N SER A 644 27.18 50.65 34.28
CA SER A 644 27.21 49.82 35.49
C SER A 644 25.96 48.95 35.54
N ILE A 645 26.13 47.63 35.60
CA ILE A 645 25.05 46.70 35.93
C ILE A 645 24.94 46.68 37.45
N LEU A 646 23.83 47.19 37.99
CA LEU A 646 23.49 47.04 39.40
C LEU A 646 22.69 45.75 39.57
N TRP A 647 23.33 44.69 40.06
CA TRP A 647 22.61 43.50 40.52
C TRP A 647 21.92 43.85 41.85
N LYS A 648 20.61 44.02 41.83
CA LYS A 648 19.80 44.05 43.06
C LYS A 648 19.31 42.63 43.32
N SER A 649 19.64 42.06 44.48
CA SER A 649 18.96 40.86 44.95
C SER A 649 17.49 41.22 45.16
N VAL A 650 16.59 40.44 44.57
CA VAL A 650 15.17 40.51 44.87
C VAL A 650 14.95 39.49 45.99
N GLU A 651 14.80 39.98 47.22
CA GLU A 651 14.23 39.19 48.31
C GLU A 651 12.71 39.07 48.13
#